data_AF-A0A965RG49-F1
#
_entry.id   AF-A0A965RG49-F1
#
_cell.length_a   1.000
_cell.length_b   1.000
_cell.length_c   1.000
_cell.angle_alpha   90.00
_cell.angle_beta   90.00
_cell.angle_gamma   90.00
#
_symmetry.space_group_name_H-M   'P 1'
#
loop_
_entity.id
_entity.type
_entity.pdbx_description
1 polymer ?
#
loop_
_entity_poly.entity_id
_entity_poly.type
_entity_poly.pdbx_seq_one_letter_code
_entity_poly.pdbx_strand_id
1 'polypeptide(L)'
;MAYAQVQAYELIDGKLVPLGSKTSTATDGSYILRGLRATNNPVVVELSTTDTTTMLDETLPLVNGRFQIAANAPVPGTKMRTAALSLQYSTVLAGSPLTEMAVAAAQSSGTFNAESLSAGKAMLQQMVGFDPFTTAVVDANAAMSANQQKLMVLMTAMMQDAKTRSCSADKSGLVCLITELNKQSAMAKSTDNAYYLMAGSMVLNTLQSKVAALSSSSLQPSPFLTLTKQQIPVVQASMAASVQGITSASISERQKVNNFIELMRSGFNQSTQLMNDRMNNLKIRTDKILLDNVGDGLSVINDYINECAYSDGILNCDPNSKIFSKATGTDYGFKYQVSATGALSGSAEPVFLMAGTISSKWNSADGTGTLVFNSTKNRVSDSKRVNDILIKFSINSLNANSKYASIVIDSISIKSYDINSSFAKWGQLELTSVKLEATKNTPSGLIAYKISGAVNFQSSEGDRISGSLTQLNAEEKYISTGDDKSKNIFATNLSLSLEVVATDGPIVSLGVTATQDINKYTPSLPSTINNSENFNIYCNIKEAGQSSVAITSLKSKFDQTNNHIKFENNAGWIDLTYATNRKDSLSPQESVTGDIMLGTSGPYTARIFQNSRGQFQGDIFNGEKLIGAIIDNILIIAGVQVSLN
;
A
#
# COMPACT_ATOMS: atom_id res chain seq x y z
N MET A 1 -26.84 -2.79 14.09
CA MET A 1 -27.40 -2.55 15.45
C MET A 1 -26.58 -1.47 16.12
N ALA A 2 -27.20 -0.37 16.56
CA ALA A 2 -26.54 0.69 17.31
C ALA A 2 -26.70 0.50 18.81
N TYR A 3 -25.69 0.88 19.60
CA TYR A 3 -25.68 0.79 21.07
C TYR A 3 -25.84 -0.62 21.66
N ALA A 4 -25.55 -1.66 20.88
CA ALA A 4 -25.48 -3.04 21.38
C ALA A 4 -24.18 -3.23 22.18
N GLN A 5 -24.21 -4.04 23.23
CA GLN A 5 -23.01 -4.40 23.99
C GLN A 5 -22.19 -5.42 23.19
N VAL A 6 -20.87 -5.22 23.14
CA VAL A 6 -19.93 -6.10 22.42
C VAL A 6 -18.90 -6.66 23.39
N GLN A 7 -18.66 -7.96 23.32
CA GLN A 7 -17.61 -8.66 24.07
C GLN A 7 -16.94 -9.73 23.19
N ALA A 8 -15.61 -9.75 23.18
CA ALA A 8 -14.85 -10.89 22.64
C ALA A 8 -14.69 -11.98 23.69
N TYR A 9 -14.71 -13.23 23.25
CA TYR A 9 -14.45 -14.41 24.07
C TYR A 9 -13.46 -15.31 23.35
N GLU A 10 -12.50 -15.84 24.08
CA GLU A 10 -11.62 -16.90 23.64
C GLU A 10 -12.27 -18.26 23.91
N LEU A 11 -12.26 -19.16 22.93
CA LEU A 11 -12.80 -20.51 23.06
C LEU A 11 -11.73 -21.46 23.64
N ILE A 12 -11.87 -21.84 24.90
CA ILE A 12 -10.95 -22.71 25.63
C ILE A 12 -11.75 -23.90 26.17
N ASP A 13 -11.35 -25.12 25.81
CA ASP A 13 -11.95 -26.37 26.28
C ASP A 13 -13.49 -26.40 26.15
N GLY A 14 -14.02 -25.93 25.01
CA GLY A 14 -15.46 -25.88 24.76
C GLY A 14 -16.21 -24.73 25.44
N LYS A 15 -15.51 -23.84 26.15
CA LYS A 15 -16.09 -22.73 26.91
C LYS A 15 -15.63 -21.37 26.38
N LEU A 16 -16.53 -20.41 26.39
CA LEU A 16 -16.24 -19.02 26.05
C LEU A 16 -15.69 -18.29 27.29
N VAL A 17 -14.43 -17.90 27.24
CA VAL A 17 -13.75 -17.14 28.30
C VAL A 17 -13.61 -15.68 27.86
N PRO A 18 -14.06 -14.68 28.63
CA PRO A 18 -13.98 -13.28 28.22
C PRO A 18 -12.55 -12.86 27.85
N LEU A 19 -12.41 -12.18 26.72
CA LEU A 19 -11.17 -11.66 26.17
C LEU A 19 -11.28 -10.13 26.06
N GLY A 20 -10.53 -9.40 26.87
CA GLY A 20 -10.59 -7.93 26.93
C GLY A 20 -11.87 -7.40 27.57
N SER A 21 -12.06 -6.08 27.51
CA SER A 21 -13.20 -5.38 28.10
C SER A 21 -14.39 -5.27 27.15
N LYS A 22 -15.59 -5.17 27.74
CA LYS A 22 -16.82 -4.84 27.01
C LYS A 22 -16.73 -3.45 26.37
N THR A 23 -17.36 -3.30 25.21
CA THR A 23 -17.61 -2.01 24.56
C THR A 23 -19.06 -1.98 24.05
N SER A 24 -19.44 -0.91 23.35
CA SER A 24 -20.73 -0.80 22.67
C SER A 24 -20.56 -0.45 21.20
N THR A 25 -21.52 -0.85 20.37
CA THR A 25 -21.56 -0.40 18.98
C THR A 25 -21.91 1.09 18.90
N ALA A 26 -21.31 1.78 17.92
CA ALA A 26 -21.62 3.16 17.59
C ALA A 26 -23.00 3.30 16.92
N THR A 27 -23.40 4.54 16.59
CA THR A 27 -24.68 4.86 15.93
C THR A 27 -24.87 4.16 14.59
N ASP A 28 -23.78 3.89 13.87
CA ASP A 28 -23.77 3.17 12.59
C ASP A 28 -23.66 1.65 12.78
N GLY A 29 -23.55 1.18 14.02
CA GLY A 29 -23.36 -0.22 14.38
C GLY A 29 -21.93 -0.73 14.28
N SER A 30 -20.95 0.12 13.96
CA SER A 30 -19.54 -0.22 13.99
C SER A 30 -19.03 -0.37 15.44
N TYR A 31 -17.94 -1.12 15.63
CA TYR A 31 -17.28 -1.27 16.91
C TYR A 31 -15.79 -1.55 16.73
N ILE A 32 -14.99 -1.22 17.73
CA ILE A 32 -13.56 -1.54 17.77
C ILE A 32 -13.24 -2.15 19.13
N LEU A 33 -12.68 -3.35 19.14
CA LEU A 33 -12.10 -3.98 20.32
C LEU A 33 -10.58 -3.80 20.28
N ARG A 34 -10.02 -3.12 21.29
CA ARG A 34 -8.58 -2.81 21.39
C ARG A 34 -7.94 -3.59 22.53
N GLY A 35 -6.62 -3.83 22.42
CA GLY A 35 -5.84 -4.44 23.49
C GLY A 35 -6.17 -5.91 23.78
N LEU A 36 -6.76 -6.62 22.80
CA LEU A 36 -6.97 -8.06 22.91
C LEU A 36 -5.61 -8.77 22.81
N ARG A 37 -5.36 -9.74 23.70
CA ARG A 37 -4.15 -10.58 23.60
C ARG A 37 -4.23 -11.48 22.38
N ALA A 38 -3.07 -11.74 21.76
CA ALA A 38 -2.99 -12.72 20.69
C ALA A 38 -3.26 -14.14 21.21
N THR A 39 -3.96 -14.96 20.42
CA THR A 39 -4.29 -16.35 20.74
C THR A 39 -4.46 -17.22 19.49
N ASN A 40 -4.02 -18.48 19.58
CA ASN A 40 -4.25 -19.49 18.56
C ASN A 40 -5.63 -20.16 18.70
N ASN A 41 -6.34 -19.87 19.78
CA ASN A 41 -7.70 -20.34 19.98
C ASN A 41 -8.69 -19.48 19.20
N PRO A 42 -9.86 -20.04 18.81
CA PRO A 42 -10.90 -19.26 18.19
C PRO A 42 -11.39 -18.14 19.11
N VAL A 43 -11.68 -17.00 18.50
CA VAL A 43 -12.26 -15.84 19.19
C VAL A 43 -13.68 -15.62 18.67
N VAL A 44 -14.65 -15.69 19.56
CA VAL A 44 -16.06 -15.41 19.30
C VAL A 44 -16.37 -13.99 19.78
N VAL A 45 -16.87 -13.15 18.90
CA VAL A 45 -17.35 -11.81 19.24
C VAL A 45 -18.86 -11.86 19.36
N GLU A 46 -19.38 -11.55 20.54
CA GLU A 46 -20.82 -11.53 20.84
C GLU A 46 -21.32 -10.08 20.87
N LEU A 47 -22.35 -9.81 20.08
CA LEU A 47 -23.16 -8.61 20.17
C LEU A 47 -24.44 -8.97 20.94
N SER A 48 -24.67 -8.31 22.07
CA SER A 48 -25.85 -8.47 22.90
C SER A 48 -26.69 -7.19 22.88
N THR A 49 -27.96 -7.31 22.54
CA THR A 49 -28.89 -6.18 22.60
C THR A 49 -29.15 -5.75 24.04
N THR A 50 -29.37 -4.47 24.22
CA THR A 50 -29.68 -3.78 25.48
C THR A 50 -30.99 -3.00 25.32
N ASP A 51 -31.51 -2.43 26.41
CA ASP A 51 -32.74 -1.61 26.37
C ASP A 51 -32.61 -0.37 25.47
N THR A 52 -31.38 0.07 25.18
CA THR A 52 -31.09 1.21 24.31
C THR A 52 -30.72 0.81 22.88
N THR A 53 -30.66 -0.49 22.59
CA THR A 53 -30.23 -0.94 21.27
C THR A 53 -31.28 -0.63 20.22
N THR A 54 -30.85 -0.01 19.12
CA THR A 54 -31.70 0.24 17.95
C THR A 54 -31.16 -0.47 16.73
N MET A 55 -32.02 -0.68 15.74
CA MET A 55 -31.66 -1.30 14.47
C MET A 55 -32.17 -0.46 13.33
N LEU A 56 -31.37 -0.37 12.27
CA LEU A 56 -31.85 0.14 10.99
C LEU A 56 -32.67 -0.94 10.30
N ASP A 57 -33.57 -0.50 9.43
CA ASP A 57 -34.61 -1.33 8.85
C ASP A 57 -34.61 -1.21 7.33
N GLU A 58 -34.10 -2.26 6.68
CA GLU A 58 -33.91 -2.32 5.23
C GLU A 58 -35.24 -2.44 4.48
N THR A 59 -36.36 -2.67 5.17
CA THR A 59 -37.68 -2.82 4.56
C THR A 59 -38.52 -1.53 4.63
N LEU A 60 -38.03 -0.47 5.26
CA LEU A 60 -38.71 0.83 5.32
C LEU A 60 -38.32 1.72 4.13
N PRO A 61 -39.13 2.75 3.80
CA PRO A 61 -38.73 3.79 2.85
C PRO A 61 -37.42 4.45 3.27
N LEU A 62 -36.64 4.96 2.31
CA LEU A 62 -35.41 5.69 2.64
C LEU A 62 -35.73 7.13 3.06
N VAL A 63 -34.98 7.67 4.03
CA VAL A 63 -35.02 9.09 4.40
C VAL A 63 -33.63 9.67 4.13
N ASN A 64 -33.54 10.69 3.27
CA ASN A 64 -32.28 11.26 2.81
C ASN A 64 -31.29 10.21 2.27
N GLY A 65 -31.81 9.18 1.60
CA GLY A 65 -31.01 8.09 1.03
C GLY A 65 -30.45 7.09 2.05
N ARG A 66 -30.92 7.11 3.31
CA ARG A 66 -30.47 6.20 4.37
C ARG A 66 -31.61 5.35 4.92
N PHE A 67 -31.26 4.22 5.52
CA PHE A 67 -32.22 3.40 6.27
C PHE A 67 -32.75 4.11 7.51
N GLN A 68 -33.99 3.79 7.88
CA GLN A 68 -34.65 4.32 9.07
C GLN A 68 -34.47 3.39 10.26
N ILE A 69 -34.57 3.93 11.47
CA ILE A 69 -34.62 3.13 12.70
C ILE A 69 -35.95 2.35 12.72
N ALA A 70 -35.89 1.05 13.01
CA ALA A 70 -37.06 0.20 13.15
C ALA A 70 -37.97 0.69 14.29
N ALA A 71 -39.29 0.65 14.07
CA ALA A 71 -40.27 1.09 15.07
C ALA A 71 -40.28 0.21 16.34
N ASN A 72 -39.93 -1.07 16.19
CA ASN A 72 -39.82 -2.02 17.30
C ASN A 72 -38.34 -2.33 17.58
N ALA A 73 -37.87 -1.98 18.77
CA ALA A 73 -36.54 -2.34 19.23
C ALA A 73 -36.42 -3.87 19.45
N PRO A 74 -35.22 -4.45 19.25
CA PRO A 74 -34.99 -5.85 19.56
C PRO A 74 -35.10 -6.11 21.06
N VAL A 75 -35.53 -7.32 21.43
CA VAL A 75 -35.63 -7.72 22.84
C VAL A 75 -34.24 -7.67 23.50
N PRO A 76 -34.07 -7.07 24.68
CA PRO A 76 -32.80 -7.06 25.41
C PRO A 76 -32.27 -8.47 25.67
N GLY A 77 -30.95 -8.67 25.53
CA GLY A 77 -30.30 -9.97 25.69
C GLY A 77 -30.32 -10.86 24.45
N THR A 78 -30.83 -10.39 23.31
CA THR A 78 -30.68 -11.06 22.01
C THR A 78 -29.22 -11.10 21.63
N LYS A 79 -28.71 -12.28 21.26
CA LYS A 79 -27.30 -12.49 20.93
C LYS A 79 -27.13 -12.71 19.43
N MET A 80 -26.14 -12.04 18.86
CA MET A 80 -25.57 -12.37 17.56
C MET A 80 -24.06 -12.53 17.71
N ARG A 81 -23.51 -13.64 17.22
CA ARG A 81 -22.09 -13.92 17.29
C ARG A 81 -21.44 -13.95 15.91
N THR A 82 -20.19 -13.54 15.88
CA THR A 82 -19.27 -13.79 14.77
C THR A 82 -17.98 -14.36 15.34
N ALA A 83 -17.08 -14.83 14.49
CA ALA A 83 -15.87 -15.47 14.98
C ALA A 83 -14.68 -15.35 14.04
N ALA A 84 -13.49 -15.32 14.65
CA ALA A 84 -12.22 -15.59 14.02
C ALA A 84 -11.70 -16.95 14.53
N LEU A 85 -11.00 -17.69 13.65
CA LEU A 85 -10.48 -19.02 13.99
C LEU A 85 -9.20 -18.95 14.83
N SER A 86 -8.53 -17.81 14.80
CA SER A 86 -7.48 -17.41 15.71
C SER A 86 -7.47 -15.88 15.79
N LEU A 87 -6.74 -15.31 16.75
CA LEU A 87 -6.49 -13.88 16.82
C LEU A 87 -5.00 -13.65 17.00
N GLN A 88 -4.25 -13.62 15.90
CA GLN A 88 -2.82 -13.24 15.94
C GLN A 88 -2.62 -11.76 15.64
N TYR A 89 -3.56 -11.14 14.93
CA TYR A 89 -3.48 -9.77 14.42
C TYR A 89 -4.84 -9.09 14.40
N SER A 90 -4.88 -7.82 13.98
CA SER A 90 -6.15 -7.09 13.80
C SER A 90 -7.00 -7.73 12.70
N THR A 91 -8.20 -8.16 13.05
CA THR A 91 -9.14 -8.82 12.14
C THR A 91 -10.44 -8.01 12.06
N VAL A 92 -10.97 -7.86 10.84
CA VAL A 92 -12.29 -7.27 10.61
C VAL A 92 -13.31 -8.41 10.53
N LEU A 93 -14.34 -8.33 11.37
CA LEU A 93 -15.42 -9.31 11.41
C LEU A 93 -16.76 -8.63 11.20
N ALA A 94 -17.66 -9.31 10.50
CA ALA A 94 -19.06 -8.91 10.36
C ALA A 94 -19.96 -9.79 11.24
N GLY A 95 -20.85 -9.15 12.00
CA GLY A 95 -21.90 -9.82 12.78
C GLY A 95 -23.24 -9.78 12.03
N SER A 96 -23.88 -10.93 11.86
CA SER A 96 -25.20 -11.06 11.22
C SER A 96 -25.93 -12.31 11.74
N PRO A 97 -27.24 -12.47 11.48
CA PRO A 97 -27.95 -13.72 11.77
C PRO A 97 -27.31 -14.94 11.10
N LEU A 98 -26.65 -14.77 9.95
CA LEU A 98 -25.94 -15.85 9.26
C LEU A 98 -24.68 -16.27 10.03
N THR A 99 -23.88 -15.33 10.51
CA THR A 99 -22.67 -15.67 11.26
C THR A 99 -23.01 -16.28 12.63
N GLU A 100 -24.10 -15.81 13.26
CA GLU A 100 -24.66 -16.44 14.47
C GLU A 100 -25.06 -17.90 14.20
N MET A 101 -25.72 -18.16 13.08
CA MET A 101 -26.11 -19.51 12.67
C MET A 101 -24.89 -20.47 12.59
N ALA A 102 -23.78 -20.03 12.01
CA ALA A 102 -22.55 -20.84 11.97
C ALA A 102 -21.92 -21.08 13.35
N VAL A 103 -21.93 -20.08 14.24
CA VAL A 103 -21.42 -20.23 15.61
C VAL A 103 -22.31 -21.18 16.43
N ALA A 104 -23.64 -21.05 16.31
CA ALA A 104 -24.61 -21.91 16.97
C ALA A 104 -24.51 -23.37 16.48
N ALA A 105 -24.36 -23.55 15.16
CA ALA A 105 -24.14 -24.84 14.54
C ALA A 105 -22.89 -25.54 15.11
N ALA A 106 -21.76 -24.82 15.20
CA ALA A 106 -20.54 -25.34 15.80
C ALA A 106 -20.73 -25.73 17.28
N GLN A 107 -21.43 -24.90 18.06
CA GLN A 107 -21.72 -25.18 19.46
C GLN A 107 -22.62 -26.42 19.64
N SER A 108 -23.53 -26.67 18.71
CA SER A 108 -24.43 -27.83 18.74
C SER A 108 -23.77 -29.17 18.38
N SER A 109 -22.54 -29.14 17.82
CA SER A 109 -21.84 -30.32 17.30
C SER A 109 -21.36 -31.32 18.37
N GLY A 110 -21.51 -30.99 19.66
CA GLY A 110 -20.96 -31.77 20.78
C GLY A 110 -19.46 -31.54 21.03
N THR A 111 -18.76 -30.84 20.14
CA THR A 111 -17.33 -30.49 20.27
C THR A 111 -17.10 -29.03 19.88
N PHE A 112 -17.37 -28.07 20.78
CA PHE A 112 -17.21 -26.65 20.45
C PHE A 112 -15.73 -26.24 20.45
N ASN A 113 -15.09 -26.17 19.29
CA ASN A 113 -13.66 -25.91 19.15
C ASN A 113 -13.35 -25.26 17.78
N ALA A 114 -12.07 -25.09 17.45
CA ALA A 114 -11.65 -24.51 16.18
C ALA A 114 -12.16 -25.31 14.96
N GLU A 115 -12.18 -26.63 15.06
CA GLU A 115 -12.56 -27.54 13.98
C GLU A 115 -14.06 -27.43 13.67
N SER A 116 -14.93 -27.53 14.69
CA SER A 116 -16.38 -27.40 14.49
C SER A 116 -16.81 -25.99 14.10
N LEU A 117 -16.11 -24.95 14.58
CA LEU A 117 -16.36 -23.57 14.18
C LEU A 117 -15.99 -23.31 12.71
N SER A 118 -14.84 -23.83 12.28
CA SER A 118 -14.45 -23.81 10.87
C SER A 118 -15.44 -24.57 9.99
N ALA A 119 -15.94 -25.71 10.46
CA ALA A 119 -16.94 -26.50 9.75
C ALA A 119 -18.25 -25.70 9.57
N GLY A 120 -18.76 -25.09 10.64
CA GLY A 120 -19.96 -24.24 10.58
C GLY A 120 -19.79 -23.06 9.64
N LYS A 121 -18.64 -22.37 9.69
CA LYS A 121 -18.30 -21.28 8.75
C LYS A 121 -18.29 -21.78 7.30
N ALA A 122 -17.64 -22.91 7.03
CA ALA A 122 -17.52 -23.44 5.68
C ALA A 122 -18.85 -23.95 5.10
N MET A 123 -19.70 -24.59 5.91
CA MET A 123 -21.04 -25.00 5.48
C MET A 123 -21.92 -23.79 5.16
N LEU A 124 -21.85 -22.75 5.98
CA LEU A 124 -22.56 -21.50 5.71
C LEU A 124 -22.13 -20.88 4.39
N GLN A 125 -20.82 -20.81 4.13
CA GLN A 125 -20.28 -20.31 2.88
C GLN A 125 -20.79 -21.12 1.67
N GLN A 126 -20.84 -22.45 1.78
CA GLN A 126 -21.42 -23.31 0.75
C GLN A 126 -22.92 -23.03 0.55
N MET A 127 -23.68 -22.83 1.63
CA MET A 127 -25.12 -22.54 1.55
C MET A 127 -25.44 -21.24 0.83
N VAL A 128 -24.74 -20.15 1.18
CA VAL A 128 -25.09 -18.80 0.72
C VAL A 128 -24.27 -18.33 -0.49
N GLY A 129 -23.17 -19.01 -0.83
CA GLY A 129 -22.35 -18.69 -2.00
C GLY A 129 -21.48 -17.44 -1.85
N PHE A 130 -21.19 -17.02 -0.60
CA PHE A 130 -20.23 -15.97 -0.23
C PHE A 130 -19.79 -16.13 1.24
N ASP A 131 -18.80 -15.35 1.71
CA ASP A 131 -18.36 -15.36 3.12
C ASP A 131 -19.04 -14.28 3.97
N PRO A 132 -20.05 -14.62 4.78
CA PRO A 132 -20.73 -13.63 5.63
C PRO A 132 -19.90 -13.19 6.84
N PHE A 133 -18.79 -13.87 7.18
CA PHE A 133 -17.92 -13.44 8.28
C PHE A 133 -17.06 -12.23 7.93
N THR A 134 -16.80 -12.02 6.64
CA THR A 134 -15.96 -10.92 6.12
C THR A 134 -16.75 -9.91 5.29
N THR A 135 -18.02 -10.19 4.98
CA THR A 135 -18.91 -9.27 4.25
C THR A 135 -19.72 -8.44 5.25
N ALA A 136 -19.42 -7.14 5.34
CA ALA A 136 -20.18 -6.22 6.18
C ALA A 136 -21.49 -5.77 5.50
N VAL A 137 -22.52 -5.50 6.31
CA VAL A 137 -23.71 -4.76 5.86
C VAL A 137 -23.33 -3.31 5.55
N VAL A 138 -24.06 -2.70 4.63
CA VAL A 138 -23.80 -1.34 4.13
C VAL A 138 -25.09 -0.53 4.10
N ASP A 139 -24.97 0.80 4.17
CA ASP A 139 -26.13 1.70 4.06
C ASP A 139 -26.69 1.72 2.63
N ALA A 140 -27.94 2.16 2.49
CA ALA A 140 -28.73 2.07 1.26
C ALA A 140 -28.13 2.81 0.05
N ASN A 141 -27.31 3.84 0.30
CA ASN A 141 -26.67 4.66 -0.73
C ASN A 141 -25.20 4.29 -0.99
N ALA A 142 -24.65 3.30 -0.29
CA ALA A 142 -23.27 2.89 -0.47
C ALA A 142 -23.09 2.11 -1.78
N ALA A 143 -21.94 2.29 -2.44
CA ALA A 143 -21.54 1.41 -3.53
C ALA A 143 -21.32 -0.01 -2.97
N MET A 144 -22.03 -0.99 -3.52
CA MET A 144 -22.00 -2.37 -3.03
C MET A 144 -21.20 -3.28 -3.96
N SER A 145 -20.27 -4.04 -3.40
CA SER A 145 -19.68 -5.20 -4.07
C SER A 145 -20.73 -6.31 -4.30
N ALA A 146 -20.44 -7.25 -5.19
CA ALA A 146 -21.34 -8.37 -5.47
C ALA A 146 -21.73 -9.18 -4.21
N ASN A 147 -20.77 -9.42 -3.30
CA ASN A 147 -21.05 -10.12 -2.05
C ASN A 147 -21.90 -9.29 -1.09
N GLN A 148 -21.68 -7.96 -1.03
CA GLN A 148 -22.53 -7.06 -0.25
C GLN A 148 -23.96 -7.03 -0.80
N GLN A 149 -24.14 -7.02 -2.12
CA GLN A 149 -25.48 -7.11 -2.72
C GLN A 149 -26.20 -8.39 -2.29
N LYS A 150 -25.53 -9.54 -2.37
CA LYS A 150 -26.08 -10.83 -1.92
C LYS A 150 -26.47 -10.80 -0.44
N LEU A 151 -25.58 -10.27 0.41
CA LEU A 151 -25.85 -10.12 1.83
C LEU A 151 -27.06 -9.22 2.09
N MET A 152 -27.15 -8.07 1.43
CA MET A 152 -28.26 -7.13 1.62
C MET A 152 -29.61 -7.71 1.20
N VAL A 153 -29.68 -8.53 0.15
CA VAL A 153 -30.90 -9.29 -0.22
C VAL A 153 -31.30 -10.26 0.89
N LEU A 154 -30.35 -11.04 1.42
CA LEU A 154 -30.62 -11.99 2.51
C LEU A 154 -31.06 -11.26 3.78
N MET A 155 -30.39 -10.16 4.15
CA MET A 155 -30.74 -9.34 5.30
C MET A 155 -32.15 -8.76 5.16
N THR A 156 -32.49 -8.21 4.00
CA THR A 156 -33.82 -7.66 3.72
C THR A 156 -34.90 -8.74 3.78
N ALA A 157 -34.65 -9.91 3.19
CA ALA A 157 -35.58 -11.05 3.23
C ALA A 157 -35.79 -11.58 4.66
N MET A 158 -34.71 -11.66 5.45
CA MET A 158 -34.75 -12.05 6.84
C MET A 158 -35.48 -11.03 7.72
N MET A 159 -35.26 -9.73 7.50
CA MET A 159 -35.97 -8.66 8.23
C MET A 159 -37.47 -8.67 7.91
N GLN A 160 -37.84 -8.90 6.65
CA GLN A 160 -39.24 -9.06 6.25
C GLN A 160 -39.88 -10.29 6.93
N ASP A 161 -39.17 -11.41 6.98
CA ASP A 161 -39.64 -12.60 7.70
C ASP A 161 -39.82 -12.33 9.20
N ALA A 162 -38.82 -11.71 9.85
CA ALA A 162 -38.89 -11.38 11.27
C ALA A 162 -40.15 -10.57 11.61
N LYS A 163 -40.47 -9.54 10.82
CA LYS A 163 -41.66 -8.69 11.02
C LYS A 163 -42.99 -9.39 10.81
N THR A 164 -43.02 -10.34 9.89
CA THR A 164 -44.25 -11.07 9.54
C THR A 164 -44.47 -12.29 10.44
N ARG A 165 -43.43 -12.71 11.16
CA ARG A 165 -43.48 -13.83 12.10
C ARG A 165 -44.18 -13.40 13.38
N SER A 166 -45.25 -14.10 13.74
CA SER A 166 -46.00 -13.82 14.97
C SER A 166 -45.25 -14.35 16.19
N CYS A 167 -44.53 -13.46 16.88
CA CYS A 167 -43.78 -13.77 18.09
C CYS A 167 -44.36 -13.05 19.30
N SER A 168 -44.94 -13.81 20.22
CA SER A 168 -45.71 -13.28 21.36
C SER A 168 -44.90 -12.38 22.31
N ALA A 169 -43.58 -12.58 22.40
CA ALA A 169 -42.69 -11.82 23.29
C ALA A 169 -41.67 -10.92 22.57
N ASP A 170 -41.58 -10.97 21.24
CA ASP A 170 -40.60 -10.22 20.45
C ASP A 170 -41.27 -9.49 19.29
N LYS A 171 -41.57 -8.20 19.49
CA LYS A 171 -42.20 -7.35 18.48
C LYS A 171 -41.28 -6.99 17.31
N SER A 172 -39.97 -7.16 17.47
CA SER A 172 -39.01 -7.02 16.35
C SER A 172 -38.93 -8.30 15.50
N GLY A 173 -39.30 -9.44 16.08
CA GLY A 173 -39.21 -10.77 15.48
C GLY A 173 -37.80 -11.33 15.32
N LEU A 174 -36.76 -10.57 15.70
CA LEU A 174 -35.36 -10.93 15.53
C LEU A 174 -34.95 -12.18 16.35
N VAL A 175 -35.34 -12.25 17.62
CA VAL A 175 -35.04 -13.39 18.51
C VAL A 175 -35.62 -14.67 17.93
N CYS A 176 -36.86 -14.61 17.47
CA CYS A 176 -37.52 -15.75 16.86
C CYS A 176 -36.84 -16.22 15.58
N LEU A 177 -36.46 -15.28 14.72
CA LEU A 177 -35.72 -15.59 13.51
C LEU A 177 -34.40 -16.29 13.85
N ILE A 178 -33.59 -15.71 14.74
CA ILE A 178 -32.30 -16.28 15.16
C ILE A 178 -32.51 -17.67 15.78
N THR A 179 -33.51 -17.84 16.64
CA THR A 179 -33.82 -19.12 17.28
C THR A 179 -34.18 -20.19 16.25
N GLU A 180 -35.00 -19.86 15.26
CA GLU A 180 -35.38 -20.81 14.21
C GLU A 180 -34.18 -21.17 13.32
N LEU A 181 -33.40 -20.18 12.88
CA LEU A 181 -32.19 -20.42 12.08
C LEU A 181 -31.20 -21.31 12.84
N ASN A 182 -30.96 -21.01 14.12
CA ASN A 182 -30.07 -21.79 14.98
C ASN A 182 -30.54 -23.25 15.11
N LYS A 183 -31.84 -23.46 15.34
CA LYS A 183 -32.44 -24.81 15.43
C LYS A 183 -32.23 -25.61 14.15
N GLN A 184 -32.44 -24.99 12.98
CA GLN A 184 -32.29 -25.68 11.70
C GLN A 184 -30.81 -25.94 11.35
N SER A 185 -29.90 -25.10 11.83
CA SER A 185 -28.46 -25.19 11.53
C SER A 185 -27.67 -26.20 12.37
N ALA A 186 -28.33 -26.98 13.22
CA ALA A 186 -27.66 -27.94 14.09
C ALA A 186 -26.73 -28.89 13.30
N MET A 187 -25.51 -29.10 13.80
CA MET A 187 -24.50 -29.94 13.17
C MET A 187 -24.21 -31.19 13.99
N ALA A 188 -23.79 -32.25 13.29
CA ALA A 188 -23.25 -33.46 13.90
C ALA A 188 -21.94 -33.86 13.21
N LYS A 189 -21.14 -34.70 13.88
CA LYS A 189 -19.92 -35.30 13.32
C LYS A 189 -20.19 -36.78 13.02
N SER A 190 -19.99 -37.19 11.77
CA SER A 190 -20.15 -38.58 11.33
C SER A 190 -18.94 -39.44 11.69
N THR A 191 -19.10 -40.75 11.54
CA THR A 191 -18.09 -41.77 11.85
C THR A 191 -16.83 -41.69 10.97
N ASP A 192 -16.94 -41.05 9.80
CA ASP A 192 -15.84 -40.75 8.87
C ASP A 192 -15.11 -39.43 9.21
N ASN A 193 -15.40 -38.82 10.37
CA ASN A 193 -14.90 -37.51 10.78
C ASN A 193 -15.30 -36.36 9.84
N ALA A 194 -16.42 -36.47 9.13
CA ALA A 194 -17.04 -35.32 8.49
C ALA A 194 -18.05 -34.62 9.42
N TYR A 195 -18.15 -33.30 9.33
CA TYR A 195 -19.30 -32.59 9.90
C TYR A 195 -20.39 -32.52 8.84
N TYR A 196 -21.65 -32.57 9.27
CA TYR A 196 -22.81 -32.34 8.41
C TYR A 196 -23.94 -31.64 9.18
N LEU A 197 -24.83 -30.97 8.44
CA LEU A 197 -26.06 -30.40 8.98
C LEU A 197 -27.07 -31.52 9.25
N MET A 198 -27.58 -31.61 10.47
CA MET A 198 -28.57 -32.61 10.85
C MET A 198 -29.89 -32.44 10.06
N ALA A 199 -30.26 -31.19 9.77
CA ALA A 199 -31.42 -30.85 8.96
C ALA A 199 -31.01 -30.35 7.55
N GLY A 200 -29.99 -30.98 6.96
CA GLY A 200 -29.36 -30.71 5.65
C GLY A 200 -30.02 -29.67 4.73
N SER A 201 -31.16 -30.01 4.12
CA SER A 201 -31.86 -29.17 3.14
C SER A 201 -32.82 -28.15 3.75
N MET A 202 -33.18 -28.26 5.03
CA MET A 202 -34.19 -27.43 5.68
C MET A 202 -33.75 -25.98 5.84
N VAL A 203 -32.50 -25.73 6.25
CA VAL A 203 -31.93 -24.37 6.37
C VAL A 203 -31.92 -23.68 5.01
N LEU A 204 -31.46 -24.40 3.98
CA LEU A 204 -31.37 -23.91 2.61
C LEU A 204 -32.76 -23.56 2.07
N ASN A 205 -33.72 -24.48 2.21
CA ASN A 205 -35.11 -24.27 1.80
C ASN A 205 -35.73 -23.07 2.55
N THR A 206 -35.43 -22.92 3.84
CA THR A 206 -35.88 -21.76 4.63
C THR A 206 -35.32 -20.48 4.02
N LEU A 207 -34.00 -20.35 3.84
CA LEU A 207 -33.39 -19.15 3.27
C LEU A 207 -33.90 -18.84 1.85
N GLN A 208 -33.98 -19.85 0.98
CA GLN A 208 -34.51 -19.71 -0.38
C GLN A 208 -35.97 -19.26 -0.37
N SER A 209 -36.81 -19.82 0.51
CA SER A 209 -38.21 -19.42 0.65
C SER A 209 -38.35 -17.96 1.10
N LYS A 210 -37.46 -17.46 1.97
CA LYS A 210 -37.50 -16.06 2.44
C LYS A 210 -37.09 -15.11 1.32
N VAL A 211 -36.04 -15.45 0.57
CA VAL A 211 -35.61 -14.69 -0.61
C VAL A 211 -36.71 -14.67 -1.68
N ALA A 212 -37.38 -15.80 -1.93
CA ALA A 212 -38.51 -15.87 -2.84
C ALA A 212 -39.70 -15.02 -2.36
N ALA A 213 -40.04 -15.07 -1.07
CA ALA A 213 -41.12 -14.27 -0.49
C ALA A 213 -40.86 -12.75 -0.57
N LEU A 214 -39.59 -12.33 -0.60
CA LEU A 214 -39.25 -10.92 -0.80
C LEU A 214 -39.71 -10.41 -2.17
N SER A 215 -39.68 -11.24 -3.22
CA SER A 215 -40.09 -10.85 -4.58
C SER A 215 -41.57 -10.43 -4.65
N SER A 216 -42.44 -11.14 -3.92
CA SER A 216 -43.89 -10.91 -3.85
C SER A 216 -44.33 -10.04 -2.67
N SER A 217 -43.38 -9.48 -1.91
CA SER A 217 -43.68 -8.63 -0.76
C SER A 217 -44.35 -7.31 -1.15
N SER A 218 -45.34 -6.88 -0.36
CA SER A 218 -46.06 -5.60 -0.47
C SER A 218 -45.33 -4.42 0.19
N LEU A 219 -44.00 -4.52 0.32
CA LEU A 219 -43.17 -3.45 0.87
C LEU A 219 -43.23 -2.19 -0.01
N GLN A 220 -43.25 -1.03 0.63
CA GLN A 220 -43.24 0.27 -0.06
C GLN A 220 -41.97 0.38 -0.92
N PRO A 221 -42.08 0.76 -2.22
CA PRO A 221 -40.94 0.78 -3.12
C PRO A 221 -39.92 1.87 -2.71
N SER A 222 -38.64 1.53 -2.78
CA SER A 222 -37.51 2.45 -2.63
C SER A 222 -36.43 2.09 -3.66
N PRO A 223 -35.51 3.00 -4.03
CA PRO A 223 -34.42 2.67 -4.95
C PRO A 223 -33.61 1.45 -4.50
N PHE A 224 -33.34 1.34 -3.19
CA PHE A 224 -32.68 0.19 -2.59
C PHE A 224 -33.51 -1.10 -2.72
N LEU A 225 -34.80 -1.07 -2.40
CA LEU A 225 -35.67 -2.24 -2.50
C LEU A 225 -35.83 -2.71 -3.95
N THR A 226 -35.89 -1.79 -4.91
CA THR A 226 -35.91 -2.11 -6.35
C THR A 226 -34.64 -2.84 -6.76
N LEU A 227 -33.45 -2.32 -6.41
CA LEU A 227 -32.18 -2.98 -6.68
C LEU A 227 -32.09 -4.34 -5.99
N THR A 228 -32.50 -4.42 -4.73
CA THR A 228 -32.52 -5.66 -3.94
C THR A 228 -33.40 -6.72 -4.61
N LYS A 229 -34.61 -6.35 -5.04
CA LYS A 229 -35.51 -7.27 -5.76
C LYS A 229 -34.94 -7.73 -7.10
N GLN A 230 -34.22 -6.86 -7.82
CA GLN A 230 -33.54 -7.24 -9.08
C GLN A 230 -32.39 -8.24 -8.86
N GLN A 231 -31.76 -8.25 -7.69
CA GLN A 231 -30.67 -9.17 -7.35
C GLN A 231 -31.15 -10.53 -6.81
N ILE A 232 -32.46 -10.72 -6.58
CA ILE A 232 -33.03 -12.00 -6.10
C ILE A 232 -32.60 -13.20 -6.95
N PRO A 233 -32.69 -13.17 -8.30
CA PRO A 233 -32.27 -14.32 -9.13
C PRO A 233 -30.78 -14.64 -8.99
N VAL A 234 -29.93 -13.62 -8.83
CA VAL A 234 -28.48 -13.78 -8.63
C VAL A 234 -28.20 -14.48 -7.30
N VAL A 235 -28.89 -14.08 -6.24
CA VAL A 235 -28.76 -14.70 -4.92
C VAL A 235 -29.24 -16.15 -4.96
N GLN A 236 -30.41 -16.41 -5.51
CA GLN A 236 -30.96 -17.77 -5.62
C GLN A 236 -30.05 -18.69 -6.42
N ALA A 237 -29.47 -18.22 -7.53
CA ALA A 237 -28.51 -18.99 -8.32
C ALA A 237 -27.18 -19.25 -7.60
N SER A 238 -26.79 -18.38 -6.65
CA SER A 238 -25.55 -18.54 -5.88
C SER A 238 -25.68 -19.46 -4.67
N MET A 239 -26.91 -19.74 -4.22
CA MET A 239 -27.15 -20.67 -3.12
C MET A 239 -27.03 -22.11 -3.62
N ALA A 240 -26.24 -22.95 -2.94
CA ALA A 240 -26.07 -24.34 -3.35
C ALA A 240 -27.37 -25.14 -3.25
N ALA A 241 -27.59 -26.11 -4.15
CA ALA A 241 -28.77 -26.99 -4.09
C ALA A 241 -28.72 -27.99 -2.91
N SER A 242 -27.52 -28.28 -2.39
CA SER A 242 -27.29 -29.11 -1.21
C SER A 242 -25.95 -28.75 -0.57
N VAL A 243 -25.79 -29.05 0.71
CA VAL A 243 -24.55 -28.85 1.46
C VAL A 243 -23.90 -30.21 1.66
N GLN A 244 -22.66 -30.36 1.20
CA GLN A 244 -21.90 -31.59 1.44
C GLN A 244 -21.23 -31.55 2.81
N GLY A 245 -21.07 -32.73 3.42
CA GLY A 245 -20.29 -32.86 4.65
C GLY A 245 -18.84 -32.41 4.46
N ILE A 246 -18.23 -31.86 5.50
CA ILE A 246 -16.87 -31.33 5.46
C ILE A 246 -15.98 -32.14 6.39
N THR A 247 -14.99 -32.82 5.83
CA THR A 247 -14.05 -33.66 6.60
C THR A 247 -13.12 -32.82 7.49
N SER A 248 -12.72 -33.36 8.64
CA SER A 248 -11.71 -32.74 9.52
C SER A 248 -10.42 -32.37 8.79
N ALA A 249 -9.99 -33.19 7.82
CA ALA A 249 -8.81 -32.90 7.01
C ALA A 249 -9.00 -31.66 6.12
N SER A 250 -10.16 -31.52 5.46
CA SER A 250 -10.50 -30.33 4.68
C SER A 250 -10.59 -29.07 5.55
N ILE A 251 -11.13 -29.21 6.77
CA ILE A 251 -11.21 -28.14 7.76
C ILE A 251 -9.82 -27.65 8.19
N SER A 252 -8.92 -28.57 8.53
CA SER A 252 -7.54 -28.24 8.89
C SER A 252 -6.82 -27.49 7.77
N GLU A 253 -6.98 -27.92 6.51
CA GLU A 253 -6.37 -27.19 5.38
C GLU A 253 -7.00 -25.81 5.16
N ARG A 254 -8.31 -25.67 5.28
CA ARG A 254 -8.99 -24.35 5.21
C ARG A 254 -8.50 -23.40 6.31
N GLN A 255 -8.28 -23.89 7.52
CA GLN A 255 -7.70 -23.10 8.62
C GLN A 255 -6.30 -22.61 8.28
N LYS A 256 -5.43 -23.49 7.79
CA LYS A 256 -4.06 -23.10 7.40
C LYS A 256 -4.06 -22.07 6.27
N VAL A 257 -4.92 -22.23 5.26
CA VAL A 257 -5.06 -21.26 4.15
C VAL A 257 -5.61 -19.93 4.65
N ASN A 258 -6.62 -19.93 5.53
CA ASN A 258 -7.13 -18.69 6.12
C ASN A 258 -6.09 -17.99 6.97
N ASN A 259 -5.35 -18.72 7.81
CA ASN A 259 -4.25 -18.15 8.60
C ASN A 259 -3.18 -17.54 7.69
N PHE A 260 -2.86 -18.19 6.57
CA PHE A 260 -1.95 -17.65 5.55
C PHE A 260 -2.48 -16.35 4.92
N ILE A 261 -3.77 -16.30 4.54
CA ILE A 261 -4.39 -15.08 3.96
C ILE A 261 -4.43 -13.95 4.99
N GLU A 262 -4.81 -14.25 6.23
CA GLU A 262 -4.83 -13.28 7.34
C GLU A 262 -3.43 -12.75 7.64
N LEU A 263 -2.41 -13.61 7.58
CA LEU A 263 -1.01 -13.23 7.71
C LEU A 263 -0.60 -12.20 6.65
N MET A 264 -0.92 -12.50 5.38
CA MET A 264 -0.61 -11.62 4.24
C MET A 264 -1.31 -10.27 4.38
N ARG A 265 -2.62 -10.26 4.64
CA ARG A 265 -3.40 -9.03 4.81
C ARG A 265 -2.93 -8.20 5.99
N SER A 266 -2.61 -8.86 7.11
CA SER A 266 -2.11 -8.21 8.31
C SER A 266 -0.79 -7.48 8.04
N GLY A 267 0.18 -8.15 7.40
CA GLY A 267 1.47 -7.53 7.09
C GLY A 267 1.33 -6.26 6.26
N PHE A 268 0.49 -6.27 5.22
CA PHE A 268 0.21 -5.09 4.40
C PHE A 268 -0.52 -3.99 5.17
N ASN A 269 -1.57 -4.34 5.91
CA ASN A 269 -2.36 -3.36 6.65
C ASN A 269 -1.56 -2.69 7.76
N GLN A 270 -0.77 -3.46 8.52
CA GLN A 270 0.11 -2.93 9.57
C GLN A 270 1.18 -2.02 8.97
N SER A 271 1.81 -2.45 7.88
CA SER A 271 2.82 -1.64 7.21
C SER A 271 2.25 -0.33 6.68
N THR A 272 1.07 -0.38 6.02
CA THR A 272 0.36 0.80 5.52
C THR A 272 -0.01 1.76 6.64
N GLN A 273 -0.57 1.26 7.74
CA GLN A 273 -0.93 2.10 8.90
C GLN A 273 0.32 2.76 9.49
N LEU A 274 1.37 1.99 9.75
CA LEU A 274 2.61 2.49 10.33
C LEU A 274 3.30 3.52 9.41
N MET A 275 3.30 3.29 8.10
CA MET A 275 3.82 4.24 7.11
C MET A 275 3.00 5.53 7.10
N ASN A 276 1.67 5.43 7.08
CA ASN A 276 0.79 6.60 7.09
C ASN A 276 0.98 7.43 8.36
N ASP A 277 1.04 6.78 9.53
CA ASP A 277 1.26 7.46 10.81
C ASP A 277 2.61 8.19 10.82
N ARG A 278 3.70 7.51 10.43
CA ARG A 278 5.03 8.10 10.36
C ARG A 278 5.15 9.20 9.29
N MET A 279 4.53 9.03 8.13
CA MET A 279 4.52 10.02 7.05
C MET A 279 3.74 11.27 7.45
N ASN A 280 2.59 11.12 8.09
CA ASN A 280 1.81 12.26 8.61
C ASN A 280 2.61 13.04 9.65
N ASN A 281 3.26 12.33 10.57
CA ASN A 281 4.14 12.94 11.57
C ASN A 281 5.33 13.66 10.92
N LEU A 282 6.01 13.03 9.96
CA LEU A 282 7.11 13.64 9.19
C LEU A 282 6.64 14.90 8.47
N LYS A 283 5.51 14.86 7.77
CA LYS A 283 4.95 16.01 7.05
C LYS A 283 4.70 17.19 7.98
N ILE A 284 4.04 16.96 9.11
CA ILE A 284 3.74 18.01 10.11
C ILE A 284 5.03 18.67 10.62
N ARG A 285 6.14 17.92 10.73
CA ARG A 285 7.45 18.44 11.16
C ARG A 285 8.18 19.17 10.03
N THR A 286 8.24 18.57 8.82
CA THR A 286 9.01 19.11 7.68
C THR A 286 8.38 20.39 7.12
N ASP A 287 7.05 20.44 6.95
CA ASP A 287 6.36 21.60 6.40
C ASP A 287 6.62 22.86 7.24
N LYS A 288 6.68 22.73 8.57
CA LYS A 288 6.95 23.83 9.52
C LYS A 288 8.38 24.37 9.48
N ILE A 289 9.33 23.59 8.99
CA ILE A 289 10.77 23.89 9.14
C ILE A 289 11.38 24.43 7.84
N LEU A 290 11.05 23.84 6.68
CA LEU A 290 11.70 24.18 5.41
C LEU A 290 10.90 25.17 4.55
N LEU A 291 9.60 24.98 4.36
CA LEU A 291 8.86 25.74 3.34
C LEU A 291 8.59 27.20 3.75
N ASP A 292 8.39 27.47 5.04
CA ASP A 292 8.06 28.81 5.54
C ASP A 292 9.25 29.80 5.53
N ASN A 293 10.50 29.32 5.44
CA ASN A 293 11.69 30.17 5.66
C ASN A 293 12.70 30.23 4.50
N VAL A 294 12.56 29.38 3.46
CA VAL A 294 13.57 29.24 2.38
C VAL A 294 13.40 30.26 1.25
N GLY A 295 12.17 30.72 0.97
CA GLY A 295 11.87 31.62 -0.16
C GLY A 295 12.71 32.90 -0.18
N ASP A 296 12.87 33.55 0.98
CA ASP A 296 13.64 34.80 1.13
C ASP A 296 15.15 34.60 0.90
N GLY A 297 15.68 33.41 1.20
CA GLY A 297 17.09 33.09 1.01
C GLY A 297 17.46 32.87 -0.46
N LEU A 298 16.52 32.34 -1.24
CA LEU A 298 16.71 32.08 -2.67
C LEU A 298 16.53 33.34 -3.54
N SER A 299 15.76 34.34 -3.11
CA SER A 299 15.58 35.58 -3.88
C SER A 299 16.90 36.33 -4.09
N VAL A 300 17.81 36.27 -3.11
CA VAL A 300 19.17 36.85 -3.20
C VAL A 300 19.98 36.24 -4.36
N ILE A 301 19.79 34.95 -4.62
CA ILE A 301 20.46 34.25 -5.72
C ILE A 301 19.94 34.77 -7.06
N ASN A 302 18.64 35.05 -7.15
CA ASN A 302 18.04 35.64 -8.34
C ASN A 302 18.56 37.06 -8.60
N ASP A 303 18.66 37.89 -7.56
CA ASP A 303 19.25 39.23 -7.67
C ASP A 303 20.72 39.16 -8.09
N TYR A 304 21.49 38.21 -7.54
CA TYR A 304 22.86 37.94 -7.97
C TYR A 304 22.97 37.56 -9.46
N ILE A 305 22.14 36.63 -9.94
CA ILE A 305 22.15 36.19 -11.35
C ILE A 305 21.87 37.36 -12.30
N ASN A 306 21.02 38.31 -11.87
CA ASN A 306 20.63 39.45 -12.69
C ASN A 306 21.62 40.63 -12.62
N GLU A 307 22.30 40.82 -11.48
CA GLU A 307 23.17 41.97 -11.24
C GLU A 307 24.66 41.69 -11.45
N CYS A 308 25.08 40.43 -11.57
CA CYS A 308 26.49 40.04 -11.75
C CYS A 308 26.73 39.28 -13.05
N ALA A 309 27.80 39.64 -13.75
CA ALA A 309 28.23 39.02 -15.01
C ALA A 309 29.71 38.60 -14.96
N TYR A 310 30.06 37.58 -15.72
CA TYR A 310 31.44 37.15 -15.89
C TYR A 310 32.02 37.77 -17.17
N SER A 311 33.05 38.60 -17.05
CA SER A 311 33.77 39.18 -18.19
C SER A 311 35.28 39.05 -17.95
N ASP A 312 36.02 38.60 -18.96
CA ASP A 312 37.49 38.43 -18.89
C ASP A 312 37.99 37.56 -17.72
N GLY A 313 37.20 36.55 -17.32
CA GLY A 313 37.55 35.63 -16.24
C GLY A 313 37.40 36.22 -14.83
N ILE A 314 36.83 37.42 -14.70
CA ILE A 314 36.54 38.10 -13.44
C ILE A 314 35.03 38.27 -13.30
N LEU A 315 34.51 38.04 -12.08
CA LEU A 315 33.13 38.36 -11.73
C LEU A 315 32.98 39.87 -11.54
N ASN A 316 32.05 40.48 -12.27
CA ASN A 316 31.72 41.90 -12.19
C ASN A 316 30.25 42.06 -11.85
N CYS A 317 29.96 42.62 -10.68
CA CYS A 317 28.60 43.02 -10.30
C CYS A 317 28.37 44.49 -10.63
N ASP A 318 27.12 44.88 -10.89
CA ASP A 318 26.74 46.26 -11.20
C ASP A 318 27.29 47.21 -10.12
N PRO A 319 28.15 48.18 -10.48
CA PRO A 319 28.72 49.14 -9.52
C PRO A 319 27.66 50.03 -8.86
N ASN A 320 26.44 50.09 -9.38
CA ASN A 320 25.30 50.80 -8.80
C ASN A 320 24.38 49.91 -7.95
N SER A 321 24.73 48.63 -7.73
CA SER A 321 23.96 47.74 -6.88
C SER A 321 23.82 48.31 -5.47
N LYS A 322 22.60 48.33 -4.93
CA LYS A 322 22.32 48.75 -3.54
C LYS A 322 22.63 47.65 -2.52
N ILE A 323 22.99 46.46 -2.99
CA ILE A 323 23.02 45.23 -2.20
C ILE A 323 24.45 44.67 -2.11
N PHE A 324 25.19 44.71 -3.21
CA PHE A 324 26.53 44.15 -3.31
C PHE A 324 27.63 45.20 -3.10
N SER A 325 28.63 44.83 -2.32
CA SER A 325 29.85 45.61 -2.06
C SER A 325 31.07 44.75 -2.33
N LYS A 326 32.04 45.26 -3.09
CA LYS A 326 33.29 44.55 -3.36
C LYS A 326 34.06 44.36 -2.04
N ALA A 327 34.34 43.10 -1.67
CA ALA A 327 34.98 42.78 -0.39
C ALA A 327 36.50 42.81 -0.51
N THR A 328 37.08 41.96 -1.36
CA THR A 328 38.52 41.89 -1.65
C THR A 328 38.78 41.16 -2.98
N GLY A 329 39.67 41.66 -3.83
CA GLY A 329 40.06 40.97 -5.07
C GLY A 329 38.87 40.70 -6.01
N THR A 330 38.55 39.41 -6.23
CA THR A 330 37.44 38.91 -7.05
C THR A 330 36.14 38.66 -6.27
N ASP A 331 36.14 38.88 -4.96
CA ASP A 331 35.05 38.48 -4.06
C ASP A 331 34.10 39.65 -3.76
N TYR A 332 32.81 39.38 -3.72
CA TYR A 332 31.75 40.34 -3.39
C TYR A 332 31.05 39.92 -2.10
N GLY A 333 30.87 40.88 -1.19
CA GLY A 333 30.02 40.73 -0.02
C GLY A 333 28.68 41.42 -0.25
N PHE A 334 27.63 40.99 0.46
CA PHE A 334 26.37 41.72 0.53
C PHE A 334 25.86 41.79 1.96
N LYS A 335 25.13 42.86 2.27
CA LYS A 335 24.50 43.05 3.57
C LYS A 335 23.32 44.01 3.45
N TYR A 336 22.11 43.54 3.73
CA TYR A 336 20.91 44.36 3.68
C TYR A 336 19.84 43.84 4.64
N GLN A 337 18.85 44.67 4.91
CA GLN A 337 17.77 44.36 5.83
C GLN A 337 16.47 44.04 5.06
N VAL A 338 15.69 43.12 5.59
CA VAL A 338 14.40 42.70 5.02
C VAL A 338 13.29 42.73 6.07
N SER A 339 12.08 43.00 5.60
CA SER A 339 10.84 42.96 6.39
C SER A 339 10.42 41.52 6.72
N ALA A 340 9.34 41.36 7.50
CA ALA A 340 8.76 40.05 7.82
C ALA A 340 8.29 39.26 6.59
N THR A 341 8.02 39.93 5.47
CA THR A 341 7.55 39.33 4.21
C THR A 341 8.67 39.17 3.16
N GLY A 342 9.94 39.28 3.56
CA GLY A 342 11.09 39.08 2.67
C GLY A 342 11.46 40.27 1.78
N ALA A 343 10.69 41.36 1.79
CA ALA A 343 10.98 42.54 0.96
C ALA A 343 12.12 43.39 1.54
N LEU A 344 12.98 43.91 0.66
CA LEU A 344 14.11 44.80 0.98
C LEU A 344 13.59 46.06 1.70
N SER A 345 14.04 46.30 2.93
CA SER A 345 13.56 47.42 3.76
C SER A 345 14.59 48.54 3.82
N GLY A 346 14.16 49.74 3.41
CA GLY A 346 14.95 50.98 3.56
C GLY A 346 14.52 51.88 4.72
N SER A 347 13.34 51.65 5.32
CA SER A 347 12.76 52.56 6.32
C SER A 347 11.54 52.03 7.09
N ALA A 348 11.24 50.72 7.02
CA ALA A 348 10.13 50.12 7.78
C ALA A 348 10.69 48.96 8.62
N GLU A 349 10.84 49.19 9.93
CA GLU A 349 11.20 48.24 11.00
C GLU A 349 11.76 46.89 10.50
N PRO A 350 13.03 46.87 10.07
CA PRO A 350 13.67 45.69 9.52
C PRO A 350 13.66 44.55 10.54
N VAL A 351 13.08 43.41 10.18
CA VAL A 351 12.95 42.26 11.09
C VAL A 351 14.14 41.33 10.96
N PHE A 352 14.71 41.22 9.76
CA PHE A 352 15.85 40.35 9.48
C PHE A 352 16.99 41.07 8.77
N LEU A 353 18.21 40.61 9.03
CA LEU A 353 19.45 41.00 8.37
C LEU A 353 19.91 39.83 7.50
N MET A 354 20.07 40.07 6.21
CA MET A 354 20.70 39.13 5.28
C MET A 354 22.14 39.58 5.01
N ALA A 355 23.08 38.65 5.11
CA ALA A 355 24.48 38.90 4.84
C ALA A 355 25.20 37.66 4.30
N GLY A 356 26.17 37.86 3.42
CA GLY A 356 26.90 36.76 2.81
C GLY A 356 28.02 37.21 1.88
N THR A 357 28.65 36.23 1.23
CA THR A 357 29.73 36.45 0.26
C THR A 357 29.59 35.56 -0.96
N ILE A 358 30.09 36.06 -2.07
CA ILE A 358 30.18 35.38 -3.35
C ILE A 358 31.64 35.45 -3.80
N SER A 359 32.27 34.29 -3.95
CA SER A 359 33.64 34.14 -4.40
C SER A 359 33.62 33.26 -5.64
N SER A 360 34.23 33.70 -6.72
CA SER A 360 34.39 32.89 -7.91
C SER A 360 35.77 33.06 -8.53
N LYS A 361 36.33 31.97 -9.04
CA LYS A 361 37.62 31.94 -9.71
C LYS A 361 37.52 31.10 -10.96
N TRP A 362 38.05 31.61 -12.07
CA TRP A 362 38.15 30.86 -13.32
C TRP A 362 39.58 30.98 -13.86
N ASN A 363 40.18 29.84 -14.20
CA ASN A 363 41.46 29.75 -14.86
C ASN A 363 41.25 29.03 -16.20
N SER A 364 41.24 29.82 -17.28
CA SER A 364 41.01 29.33 -18.64
C SER A 364 42.15 28.46 -19.17
N ALA A 365 43.38 28.64 -18.70
CA ALA A 365 44.53 27.84 -19.14
C ALA A 365 44.41 26.40 -18.63
N ASP A 366 44.10 26.24 -17.35
CA ASP A 366 43.94 24.92 -16.71
C ASP A 366 42.51 24.36 -16.85
N GLY A 367 41.56 25.16 -17.37
CA GLY A 367 40.14 24.81 -17.47
C GLY A 367 39.49 24.55 -16.10
N THR A 368 39.96 25.24 -15.06
CA THR A 368 39.49 25.06 -13.68
C THR A 368 38.64 26.24 -13.22
N GLY A 369 37.60 25.95 -12.46
CA GLY A 369 36.66 26.95 -11.97
C GLY A 369 36.15 26.63 -10.57
N THR A 370 35.89 27.66 -9.77
CA THR A 370 35.19 27.51 -8.48
C THR A 370 34.18 28.64 -8.32
N LEU A 371 33.02 28.32 -7.72
CA LEU A 371 32.03 29.29 -7.27
C LEU A 371 31.59 28.89 -5.86
N VAL A 372 31.66 29.84 -4.93
CA VAL A 372 31.20 29.69 -3.56
C VAL A 372 30.27 30.84 -3.24
N PHE A 373 29.02 30.52 -2.95
CA PHE A 373 28.03 31.43 -2.42
C PHE A 373 27.68 31.01 -1.00
N ASN A 374 27.69 31.95 -0.07
CA ASN A 374 27.08 31.75 1.24
C ASN A 374 26.14 32.91 1.56
N SER A 375 25.08 32.60 2.29
CA SER A 375 24.13 33.57 2.80
C SER A 375 23.66 33.15 4.18
N THR A 376 23.48 34.14 5.05
CA THR A 376 22.92 33.96 6.39
C THR A 376 21.81 34.97 6.59
N LYS A 377 20.68 34.53 7.14
CA LYS A 377 19.56 35.38 7.54
C LYS A 377 19.46 35.34 9.06
N ASN A 378 19.62 36.50 9.70
CA ASN A 378 19.54 36.64 11.16
C ASN A 378 18.39 37.58 11.54
N ARG A 379 17.75 37.33 12.68
CA ARG A 379 16.78 38.28 13.25
C ARG A 379 17.51 39.50 13.83
N VAL A 380 17.05 40.72 13.51
CA VAL A 380 17.74 41.96 13.91
C VAL A 380 17.75 42.15 15.43
N SER A 381 16.64 41.80 16.11
CA SER A 381 16.46 42.08 17.54
C SER A 381 17.40 41.30 18.47
N ASP A 382 17.83 40.09 18.08
CA ASP A 382 18.65 39.22 18.93
C ASP A 382 19.73 38.43 18.18
N SER A 383 19.95 38.74 16.90
CA SER A 383 20.97 38.12 16.04
C SER A 383 20.86 36.59 15.89
N LYS A 384 19.70 35.98 16.22
CA LYS A 384 19.51 34.55 16.05
C LYS A 384 19.38 34.17 14.57
N ARG A 385 20.01 33.07 14.18
CA ARG A 385 20.00 32.53 12.81
C ARG A 385 18.62 31.98 12.47
N VAL A 386 18.10 32.38 11.31
CA VAL A 386 16.82 31.93 10.75
C VAL A 386 17.08 30.93 9.62
N ASN A 387 18.04 31.24 8.74
CA ASN A 387 18.44 30.34 7.66
C ASN A 387 19.89 30.58 7.25
N ASP A 388 20.57 29.52 6.83
CA ASP A 388 21.89 29.51 6.21
C ASP A 388 21.81 28.82 4.83
N ILE A 389 22.35 29.44 3.79
CA ILE A 389 22.51 28.86 2.45
C ILE A 389 23.98 28.79 2.12
N LEU A 390 24.43 27.64 1.63
CA LEU A 390 25.76 27.43 1.07
C LEU A 390 25.63 26.75 -0.29
N ILE A 391 26.29 27.30 -1.29
CA ILE A 391 26.38 26.69 -2.62
C ILE A 391 27.85 26.70 -3.03
N LYS A 392 28.37 25.53 -3.41
CA LYS A 392 29.75 25.32 -3.85
C LYS A 392 29.76 24.53 -5.15
N PHE A 393 30.38 25.09 -6.17
CA PHE A 393 30.64 24.44 -7.44
C PHE A 393 32.14 24.43 -7.72
N SER A 394 32.61 23.35 -8.32
CA SER A 394 33.94 23.27 -8.92
C SER A 394 33.87 22.68 -10.32
N ILE A 395 34.76 23.15 -11.18
CA ILE A 395 34.95 22.70 -12.55
C ILE A 395 36.41 22.31 -12.68
N ASN A 396 36.67 21.13 -13.25
CA ASN A 396 38.02 20.65 -13.51
C ASN A 396 38.18 20.27 -14.98
N SER A 397 39.29 20.71 -15.57
CA SER A 397 39.75 20.30 -16.90
C SER A 397 38.76 20.59 -18.04
N LEU A 398 37.99 21.67 -17.93
CA LEU A 398 37.10 22.18 -18.98
C LEU A 398 37.86 23.12 -19.94
N ASN A 399 38.95 22.63 -20.54
CA ASN A 399 39.69 23.34 -21.57
C ASN A 399 39.62 22.62 -22.92
N ALA A 400 39.92 23.35 -23.99
CA ALA A 400 39.92 22.79 -25.34
C ALA A 400 40.91 21.61 -25.42
N ASN A 401 40.48 20.52 -26.06
CA ASN A 401 41.25 19.28 -26.24
C ASN A 401 41.52 18.46 -24.96
N SER A 402 40.88 18.79 -23.83
CA SER A 402 40.96 17.91 -22.65
C SER A 402 40.45 16.50 -22.95
N LYS A 403 41.10 15.50 -22.34
CA LYS A 403 40.65 14.10 -22.35
C LYS A 403 39.61 13.81 -21.28
N TYR A 404 39.43 14.72 -20.33
CA TYR A 404 38.53 14.57 -19.20
C TYR A 404 37.98 15.93 -18.80
N ALA A 405 36.69 16.02 -18.54
CA ALA A 405 36.06 17.20 -17.96
C ALA A 405 35.14 16.77 -16.82
N SER A 406 35.13 17.53 -15.74
CA SER A 406 34.22 17.31 -14.62
C SER A 406 33.60 18.61 -14.15
N ILE A 407 32.29 18.57 -13.95
CA ILE A 407 31.53 19.63 -13.26
C ILE A 407 30.99 19.00 -11.98
N VAL A 408 31.30 19.62 -10.85
CA VAL A 408 30.95 19.12 -9.54
C VAL A 408 30.15 20.18 -8.79
N ILE A 409 28.96 19.80 -8.33
CA ILE A 409 28.28 20.49 -7.24
C ILE A 409 28.84 19.88 -5.96
N ASP A 410 29.78 20.57 -5.34
CA ASP A 410 30.45 20.09 -4.13
C ASP A 410 29.45 20.02 -2.98
N SER A 411 28.66 21.08 -2.81
CA SER A 411 27.58 21.15 -1.81
C SER A 411 26.58 22.25 -2.19
N ILE A 412 25.29 21.93 -2.17
CA ILE A 412 24.19 22.89 -1.98
C ILE A 412 23.57 22.54 -0.65
N SER A 413 23.68 23.39 0.36
CA SER A 413 23.10 23.19 1.68
C SER A 413 22.20 24.36 2.02
N ILE A 414 20.97 24.07 2.38
CA ILE A 414 19.98 25.03 2.88
C ILE A 414 19.56 24.55 4.26
N LYS A 415 19.88 25.32 5.29
CA LYS A 415 19.54 25.01 6.68
C LYS A 415 18.63 26.09 7.26
N SER A 416 17.45 25.70 7.72
CA SER A 416 16.46 26.60 8.33
C SER A 416 16.25 26.26 9.80
N TYR A 417 16.00 27.28 10.61
CA TYR A 417 15.72 27.17 12.05
C TYR A 417 14.28 27.57 12.33
N ASP A 418 13.60 26.84 13.21
CA ASP A 418 12.24 27.15 13.60
C ASP A 418 12.21 28.29 14.63
N ILE A 419 11.63 29.41 14.22
CA ILE A 419 11.51 30.64 15.00
C ILE A 419 10.62 30.44 16.24
N ASN A 420 9.64 29.53 16.16
CA ASN A 420 8.68 29.27 17.25
C ASN A 420 9.25 28.36 18.35
N SER A 421 10.28 27.57 18.05
CA SER A 421 10.97 26.72 19.03
C SER A 421 12.21 27.40 19.63
N SER A 422 12.22 28.73 19.69
CA SER A 422 13.37 29.50 20.15
C SER A 422 14.66 29.19 19.39
N PHE A 423 14.55 28.77 18.12
CA PHE A 423 15.64 28.41 17.21
C PHE A 423 16.39 27.13 17.62
N ALA A 424 15.83 26.32 18.52
CA ALA A 424 16.43 25.07 18.96
C ALA A 424 16.26 23.94 17.94
N LYS A 425 15.18 23.97 17.14
CA LYS A 425 14.92 22.99 16.09
C LYS A 425 15.34 23.52 14.72
N TRP A 426 15.86 22.64 13.87
CA TRP A 426 16.30 22.98 12.53
C TRP A 426 16.08 21.83 11.54
N GLY A 427 16.06 22.18 10.25
CA GLY A 427 16.01 21.26 9.13
C GLY A 427 16.99 21.69 8.06
N GLN A 428 17.66 20.73 7.43
CA GLN A 428 18.71 20.96 6.47
C GLN A 428 18.47 20.09 5.23
N LEU A 429 18.36 20.72 4.07
CA LEU A 429 18.44 20.06 2.78
C LEU A 429 19.85 20.23 2.23
N GLU A 430 20.45 19.13 1.78
CA GLU A 430 21.80 19.09 1.26
C GLU A 430 21.84 18.26 -0.03
N LEU A 431 22.41 18.82 -1.10
CA LEU A 431 22.92 18.06 -2.23
C LEU A 431 24.44 18.07 -2.14
N THR A 432 25.06 16.91 -2.06
CA THR A 432 26.52 16.78 -1.97
C THR A 432 27.07 15.93 -3.10
N SER A 433 28.27 16.29 -3.55
CA SER A 433 29.06 15.49 -4.48
C SER A 433 28.28 15.10 -5.74
N VAL A 434 27.45 16.01 -6.26
CA VAL A 434 26.81 15.78 -7.56
C VAL A 434 27.87 16.00 -8.62
N LYS A 435 28.31 14.93 -9.27
CA LYS A 435 29.38 14.93 -10.25
C LYS A 435 28.85 14.58 -11.62
N LEU A 436 29.18 15.42 -12.58
CA LEU A 436 29.06 15.19 -13.99
C LEU A 436 30.46 14.99 -14.56
N GLU A 437 30.80 13.76 -14.96
CA GLU A 437 32.12 13.43 -15.49
C GLU A 437 31.99 12.97 -16.94
N ALA A 438 32.87 13.49 -17.80
CA ALA A 438 32.96 13.13 -19.21
C ALA A 438 34.41 12.82 -19.58
N THR A 439 34.63 11.68 -20.23
CA THR A 439 35.96 11.27 -20.71
C THR A 439 35.94 11.16 -22.23
N LYS A 440 37.01 11.58 -22.91
CA LYS A 440 37.14 11.60 -24.38
C LYS A 440 38.27 10.69 -24.86
N ASN A 441 38.13 10.11 -26.06
CA ASN A 441 39.20 9.34 -26.71
C ASN A 441 40.12 10.23 -27.55
N THR A 442 41.39 9.82 -27.71
CA THR A 442 42.46 10.55 -28.39
C THR A 442 42.22 10.85 -29.88
N PRO A 443 41.47 10.06 -30.69
CA PRO A 443 41.20 10.44 -32.07
C PRO A 443 39.88 11.22 -32.25
N SER A 444 38.83 10.95 -31.46
CA SER A 444 37.56 11.72 -31.38
C SER A 444 36.53 10.99 -30.49
N GLY A 445 35.49 11.70 -30.03
CA GLY A 445 34.29 11.12 -29.38
C GLY A 445 34.34 10.99 -27.86
N LEU A 446 33.15 10.91 -27.26
CA LEU A 446 32.94 10.73 -25.82
C LEU A 446 33.16 9.24 -25.49
N ILE A 447 34.09 8.87 -24.62
CA ILE A 447 34.25 7.48 -24.18
C ILE A 447 33.16 7.10 -23.20
N ALA A 448 33.00 7.93 -22.17
CA ALA A 448 32.10 7.64 -21.06
C ALA A 448 31.53 8.92 -20.48
N TYR A 449 30.30 8.80 -19.99
CA TYR A 449 29.57 9.80 -19.25
C TYR A 449 29.13 9.21 -17.92
N LYS A 450 29.38 9.91 -16.82
CA LYS A 450 28.99 9.50 -15.48
C LYS A 450 28.27 10.62 -14.75
N ILE A 451 27.05 10.34 -14.27
CA ILE A 451 26.38 11.17 -13.26
C ILE A 451 26.39 10.41 -11.94
N SER A 452 26.75 11.09 -10.87
CA SER A 452 26.55 10.59 -9.50
C SER A 452 26.19 11.74 -8.58
N GLY A 453 25.56 11.48 -7.45
CA GLY A 453 25.22 12.51 -6.46
C GLY A 453 24.37 11.99 -5.32
N ALA A 454 24.44 12.66 -4.19
CA ALA A 454 23.61 12.37 -3.02
C ALA A 454 22.73 13.57 -2.67
N VAL A 455 21.46 13.30 -2.39
CA VAL A 455 20.51 14.22 -1.77
C VAL A 455 20.31 13.74 -0.35
N ASN A 456 20.40 14.64 0.62
CA ASN A 456 20.14 14.35 2.01
C ASN A 456 19.30 15.48 2.62
N PHE A 457 18.22 15.14 3.28
CA PHE A 457 17.52 16.00 4.20
C PHE A 457 17.73 15.45 5.60
N GLN A 458 17.98 16.33 6.56
CA GLN A 458 18.10 15.98 7.97
C GLN A 458 17.41 17.03 8.84
N SER A 459 16.74 16.60 9.90
CA SER A 459 16.25 17.51 10.96
C SER A 459 17.00 17.30 12.28
N SER A 460 17.00 18.32 13.13
CA SER A 460 17.48 18.24 14.51
C SER A 460 16.71 17.24 15.37
N GLU A 461 15.50 16.86 14.93
CA GLU A 461 14.64 15.90 15.62
C GLU A 461 14.97 14.45 15.21
N GLY A 462 15.87 14.25 14.25
CA GLY A 462 16.32 12.92 13.81
C GLY A 462 15.60 12.40 12.56
N ASP A 463 14.75 13.20 11.91
CA ASP A 463 14.19 12.84 10.61
C ASP A 463 15.28 12.92 9.53
N ARG A 464 15.24 11.99 8.57
CA ARG A 464 16.18 11.90 7.46
C ARG A 464 15.51 11.45 6.17
N ILE A 465 15.74 12.15 5.06
CA ILE A 465 15.45 11.64 3.71
C ILE A 465 16.77 11.65 2.96
N SER A 466 17.36 10.48 2.72
CA SER A 466 18.64 10.38 2.03
C SER A 466 18.46 9.53 0.78
N GLY A 467 18.91 10.03 -0.36
CA GLY A 467 18.98 9.26 -1.59
C GLY A 467 20.30 9.51 -2.29
N SER A 468 20.79 8.50 -3.01
CA SER A 468 21.96 8.67 -3.86
C SER A 468 21.72 8.04 -5.23
N LEU A 469 22.02 8.80 -6.26
CA LEU A 469 22.37 8.24 -7.55
C LEU A 469 23.85 7.88 -7.46
N THR A 470 24.14 6.61 -7.16
CA THR A 470 25.51 6.13 -7.03
C THR A 470 26.23 6.26 -8.36
N GLN A 471 25.57 5.89 -9.45
CA GLN A 471 26.15 5.93 -10.80
C GLN A 471 25.09 5.78 -11.89
N LEU A 472 25.06 6.71 -12.86
CA LEU A 472 24.54 6.48 -14.21
C LEU A 472 25.73 6.49 -15.17
N ASN A 473 26.02 5.37 -15.82
CA ASN A 473 27.06 5.26 -16.83
C ASN A 473 26.46 5.20 -18.23
N ALA A 474 27.08 5.89 -19.17
CA ALA A 474 26.83 5.69 -20.58
C ALA A 474 28.14 5.69 -21.39
N GLU A 475 28.18 4.90 -22.46
CA GLU A 475 29.37 4.70 -23.29
C GLU A 475 29.01 4.90 -24.77
N GLU A 476 29.96 5.43 -25.55
CA GLU A 476 29.80 5.60 -27.00
C GLU A 476 30.06 4.30 -27.74
N LYS A 477 29.18 3.98 -28.70
CA LYS A 477 29.31 2.83 -29.59
C LYS A 477 29.11 3.24 -31.04
N TYR A 478 29.89 2.61 -31.92
CA TYR A 478 29.72 2.72 -33.36
C TYR A 478 28.55 1.86 -33.83
N ILE A 479 27.67 2.45 -34.65
CA ILE A 479 26.40 1.87 -35.08
C ILE A 479 26.37 1.45 -36.55
N SER A 480 27.45 1.66 -37.31
CA SER A 480 27.60 1.26 -38.72
C SER A 480 28.98 0.67 -39.04
N THR A 481 29.04 -0.12 -40.12
CA THR A 481 30.28 -0.65 -40.72
C THR A 481 30.67 0.18 -41.94
N GLY A 482 31.94 0.55 -42.09
CA GLY A 482 32.45 1.37 -43.22
C GLY A 482 33.20 2.63 -42.76
N ASP A 483 33.47 3.56 -43.68
CA ASP A 483 34.16 4.83 -43.43
C ASP A 483 33.23 5.90 -42.79
N ASP A 484 31.92 5.80 -43.00
CA ASP A 484 30.88 6.66 -42.39
C ASP A 484 30.34 6.07 -41.07
N LYS A 485 31.22 5.99 -40.07
CA LYS A 485 30.83 5.52 -38.73
C LYS A 485 30.07 6.59 -37.95
N SER A 486 28.77 6.39 -37.72
CA SER A 486 28.01 7.21 -36.75
C SER A 486 28.22 6.70 -35.33
N LYS A 487 28.25 7.64 -34.37
CA LYS A 487 28.52 7.41 -32.95
C LYS A 487 27.28 7.75 -32.14
N ASN A 488 26.83 6.82 -31.30
CA ASN A 488 25.74 7.03 -30.36
C ASN A 488 26.17 6.66 -28.94
N ILE A 489 25.55 7.29 -27.94
CA ILE A 489 25.82 7.07 -26.51
C ILE A 489 24.68 6.25 -25.92
N PHE A 490 25.01 5.17 -25.18
CA PHE A 490 24.04 4.26 -24.58
C PHE A 490 24.32 4.05 -23.10
N ALA A 491 23.27 4.03 -22.28
CA ALA A 491 23.39 3.74 -20.85
C ALA A 491 23.82 2.28 -20.62
N THR A 492 24.78 2.06 -19.72
CA THR A 492 25.30 0.72 -19.39
C THR A 492 24.98 0.29 -17.96
N ASN A 493 24.79 1.26 -17.06
CA ASN A 493 24.49 1.00 -15.64
C ASN A 493 23.70 2.16 -15.02
N LEU A 494 22.71 1.82 -14.19
CA LEU A 494 22.02 2.71 -13.26
C LEU A 494 22.05 2.09 -11.86
N SER A 495 22.48 2.84 -10.85
CA SER A 495 22.35 2.47 -9.43
C SER A 495 21.79 3.64 -8.63
N LEU A 496 20.61 3.43 -8.04
CA LEU A 496 19.86 4.39 -7.24
C LEU A 496 19.54 3.78 -5.87
N SER A 497 19.69 4.57 -4.83
CA SER A 497 19.16 4.29 -3.50
C SER A 497 18.38 5.50 -2.97
N LEU A 498 17.31 5.23 -2.25
CA LEU A 498 16.53 6.22 -1.51
C LEU A 498 16.11 5.59 -0.19
N GLU A 499 16.20 6.36 0.89
CA GLU A 499 15.86 5.96 2.23
C GLU A 499 15.15 7.13 2.92
N VAL A 500 14.00 6.84 3.51
CA VAL A 500 13.19 7.77 4.28
C VAL A 500 13.09 7.23 5.70
N VAL A 501 13.53 8.02 6.67
CA VAL A 501 13.50 7.72 8.10
C VAL A 501 12.89 8.89 8.82
N ALA A 502 11.88 8.63 9.64
CA ALA A 502 11.37 9.61 10.59
C ALA A 502 12.01 9.38 11.97
N THR A 503 11.91 10.36 12.87
CA THR A 503 12.24 10.18 14.30
C THR A 503 11.54 8.95 14.90
N ASP A 504 10.32 8.67 14.43
CA ASP A 504 9.47 7.55 14.88
C ASP A 504 9.91 6.19 14.28
N GLY A 505 10.98 6.17 13.47
CA GLY A 505 11.58 5.01 12.82
C GLY A 505 11.63 5.11 11.29
N PRO A 506 12.21 4.11 10.60
CA PRO A 506 12.22 4.05 9.14
C PRO A 506 10.80 4.18 8.56
N ILE A 507 10.67 4.62 7.32
CA ILE A 507 9.39 4.63 6.60
C ILE A 507 9.49 3.71 5.38
N VAL A 508 10.41 4.02 4.47
CA VAL A 508 10.61 3.26 3.23
C VAL A 508 12.04 3.38 2.74
N SER A 509 12.56 2.32 2.12
CA SER A 509 13.76 2.38 1.30
C SER A 509 13.49 1.80 -0.09
N LEU A 510 14.01 2.46 -1.12
CA LEU A 510 14.00 2.01 -2.50
C LEU A 510 15.44 1.82 -2.96
N GLY A 511 15.73 0.68 -3.60
CA GLY A 511 16.99 0.43 -4.28
C GLY A 511 16.70 -0.04 -5.70
N VAL A 512 17.37 0.56 -6.68
CA VAL A 512 17.27 0.14 -8.09
C VAL A 512 18.68 -0.05 -8.61
N THR A 513 18.93 -1.18 -9.25
CA THR A 513 20.15 -1.45 -10.02
C THR A 513 19.75 -2.01 -11.37
N ALA A 514 20.25 -1.42 -12.45
CA ALA A 514 20.02 -1.89 -13.81
C ALA A 514 21.33 -1.89 -14.58
N THR A 515 21.60 -2.95 -15.34
CA THR A 515 22.81 -3.07 -16.17
C THR A 515 22.46 -3.57 -17.57
N GLN A 516 23.19 -3.08 -18.56
CA GLN A 516 23.11 -3.52 -19.96
C GLN A 516 24.51 -3.58 -20.57
N ASP A 517 24.84 -4.71 -21.20
CA ASP A 517 26.14 -4.88 -21.88
C ASP A 517 26.01 -4.44 -23.34
N ILE A 518 26.38 -3.18 -23.58
CA ILE A 518 26.29 -2.59 -24.91
C ILE A 518 27.33 -3.15 -25.89
N ASN A 519 28.27 -4.02 -25.49
CA ASN A 519 29.15 -4.67 -26.47
C ASN A 519 28.44 -5.80 -27.19
N LYS A 520 27.51 -6.48 -26.51
CA LYS A 520 26.71 -7.58 -27.06
C LYS A 520 25.35 -7.15 -27.60
N TYR A 521 24.88 -5.96 -27.21
CA TYR A 521 23.61 -5.38 -27.66
C TYR A 521 23.80 -3.94 -28.14
N THR A 522 23.16 -3.55 -29.23
CA THR A 522 23.16 -2.19 -29.77
C THR A 522 21.73 -1.63 -29.68
N PRO A 523 21.43 -0.74 -28.71
CA PRO A 523 20.05 -0.29 -28.47
C PRO A 523 19.39 0.45 -29.64
N SER A 524 20.17 1.06 -30.53
CA SER A 524 19.65 1.74 -31.72
C SER A 524 19.31 0.79 -32.88
N LEU A 525 19.68 -0.48 -32.79
CA LEU A 525 19.33 -1.49 -33.78
C LEU A 525 18.13 -2.29 -33.26
N PRO A 526 17.25 -2.79 -34.16
CA PRO A 526 16.18 -3.69 -33.76
C PRO A 526 16.73 -4.85 -32.95
N SER A 527 16.02 -5.20 -31.88
CA SER A 527 16.35 -6.38 -31.11
C SER A 527 16.10 -7.60 -32.01
N THR A 528 17.14 -8.41 -32.22
CA THR A 528 17.11 -9.65 -33.03
C THR A 528 17.97 -10.72 -32.37
N ILE A 529 17.96 -11.96 -32.88
CA ILE A 529 18.83 -13.03 -32.36
C ILE A 529 20.32 -12.65 -32.38
N ASN A 530 20.73 -11.86 -33.38
CA ASN A 530 22.11 -11.36 -33.54
C ASN A 530 22.37 -10.02 -32.82
N ASN A 531 21.32 -9.38 -32.31
CA ASN A 531 21.36 -8.14 -31.52
C ASN A 531 20.43 -8.30 -30.31
N SER A 532 20.74 -9.28 -29.46
CA SER A 532 19.87 -9.70 -28.37
C SER A 532 19.98 -8.73 -27.21
N GLU A 533 18.84 -8.27 -26.69
CA GLU A 533 18.80 -7.52 -25.43
C GLU A 533 19.37 -8.38 -24.29
N ASN A 534 20.09 -7.75 -23.37
CA ASN A 534 20.87 -8.47 -22.36
C ASN A 534 20.93 -7.74 -21.00
N PHE A 535 19.78 -7.32 -20.50
CA PHE A 535 19.70 -6.52 -19.29
C PHE A 535 19.53 -7.38 -18.02
N ASN A 536 19.96 -6.80 -16.89
CA ASN A 536 19.62 -7.28 -15.55
C ASN A 536 19.08 -6.09 -14.74
N ILE A 537 17.89 -6.23 -14.19
CA ILE A 537 17.23 -5.20 -13.38
C ILE A 537 16.92 -5.83 -12.02
N TYR A 538 17.32 -5.14 -10.96
CA TYR A 538 16.96 -5.44 -9.58
C TYR A 538 16.35 -4.20 -8.95
N CYS A 539 15.11 -4.31 -8.47
CA CYS A 539 14.43 -3.29 -7.71
C CYS A 539 14.05 -3.87 -6.35
N ASN A 540 14.32 -3.14 -5.27
CA ASN A 540 13.81 -3.48 -3.95
C ASN A 540 13.10 -2.31 -3.32
N ILE A 541 12.00 -2.62 -2.66
CA ILE A 541 11.22 -1.68 -1.84
C ILE A 541 11.13 -2.33 -0.48
N LYS A 542 11.64 -1.68 0.56
CA LYS A 542 11.49 -2.14 1.94
C LYS A 542 10.67 -1.13 2.69
N GLU A 543 9.56 -1.59 3.24
CA GLU A 543 8.75 -0.84 4.16
C GLU A 543 9.26 -1.09 5.59
N ALA A 544 9.03 -0.13 6.46
CA ALA A 544 9.71 -0.11 7.74
C ALA A 544 9.32 -1.27 8.68
N GLY A 545 10.27 -2.18 8.89
CA GLY A 545 10.22 -3.21 9.94
C GLY A 545 9.13 -4.27 9.75
N GLN A 546 8.49 -4.31 8.59
CA GLN A 546 7.32 -5.15 8.34
C GLN A 546 7.47 -5.94 7.05
N SER A 547 7.60 -5.29 5.89
CA SER A 547 7.51 -5.95 4.59
C SER A 547 8.56 -5.46 3.59
N SER A 548 8.91 -6.29 2.62
CA SER A 548 9.78 -5.96 1.51
C SER A 548 9.34 -6.65 0.22
N VAL A 549 9.57 -6.00 -0.90
CA VAL A 549 9.39 -6.54 -2.24
C VAL A 549 10.72 -6.42 -2.96
N ALA A 550 11.17 -7.51 -3.57
CA ALA A 550 12.29 -7.54 -4.50
C ALA A 550 11.78 -8.02 -5.86
N ILE A 551 12.09 -7.27 -6.91
CA ILE A 551 11.77 -7.61 -8.30
C ILE A 551 13.10 -7.73 -9.04
N THR A 552 13.33 -8.89 -9.64
CA THR A 552 14.48 -9.16 -10.50
C THR A 552 13.97 -9.53 -11.89
N SER A 553 14.47 -8.85 -12.91
CA SER A 553 14.22 -9.19 -14.31
C SER A 553 15.56 -9.37 -15.02
N LEU A 554 15.81 -10.58 -15.52
CA LEU A 554 17.02 -10.96 -16.21
C LEU A 554 16.68 -11.39 -17.63
N LYS A 555 17.20 -10.66 -18.61
CA LYS A 555 17.15 -11.03 -20.01
C LYS A 555 18.51 -11.51 -20.47
N SER A 556 18.64 -12.81 -20.71
CA SER A 556 19.88 -13.44 -21.19
C SER A 556 19.75 -14.07 -22.57
N LYS A 557 18.54 -14.07 -23.14
CA LYS A 557 18.23 -14.58 -24.48
C LYS A 557 17.42 -13.53 -25.24
N PHE A 558 17.46 -13.61 -26.57
CA PHE A 558 16.75 -12.71 -27.47
C PHE A 558 15.25 -12.59 -27.13
N ASP A 559 14.62 -13.74 -26.99
CA ASP A 559 13.18 -13.92 -26.99
C ASP A 559 12.62 -14.25 -25.60
N GLN A 560 13.46 -14.33 -24.57
CA GLN A 560 13.07 -14.75 -23.22
C GLN A 560 13.62 -13.84 -22.12
N THR A 561 12.72 -13.41 -21.21
CA THR A 561 13.06 -12.72 -19.97
C THR A 561 12.62 -13.54 -18.76
N ASN A 562 13.53 -13.78 -17.83
CA ASN A 562 13.22 -14.43 -16.56
C ASN A 562 12.89 -13.36 -15.51
N ASN A 563 11.78 -13.55 -14.80
CA ASN A 563 11.29 -12.63 -13.80
C ASN A 563 11.14 -13.35 -12.46
N HIS A 564 11.55 -12.67 -11.40
CA HIS A 564 11.49 -13.15 -10.03
C HIS A 564 10.98 -12.03 -9.13
N ILE A 565 9.88 -12.27 -8.42
CA ILE A 565 9.27 -11.33 -7.49
C ILE A 565 9.21 -12.02 -6.13
N LYS A 566 9.93 -11.49 -5.14
CA LYS A 566 9.89 -11.98 -3.77
C LYS A 566 9.26 -10.92 -2.87
N PHE A 567 8.15 -11.27 -2.23
CA PHE A 567 7.58 -10.53 -1.11
C PHE A 567 8.01 -11.20 0.20
N GLU A 568 8.45 -10.44 1.19
CA GLU A 568 8.90 -10.97 2.47
C GLU A 568 8.51 -10.03 3.61
N ASN A 569 8.01 -10.60 4.70
CA ASN A 569 7.71 -9.90 5.94
C ASN A 569 8.21 -10.71 7.16
N ASN A 570 8.05 -10.18 8.38
CA ASN A 570 8.48 -10.88 9.60
C ASN A 570 7.80 -12.24 9.82
N ALA A 571 6.68 -12.49 9.15
CA ALA A 571 5.89 -13.70 9.33
C ALA A 571 6.09 -14.74 8.23
N GLY A 572 6.72 -14.36 7.10
CA GLY A 572 6.92 -15.27 5.98
C GLY A 572 7.25 -14.56 4.68
N TRP A 573 7.29 -15.34 3.60
CA TRP A 573 7.58 -14.84 2.26
C TRP A 573 6.69 -15.52 1.21
N ILE A 574 6.51 -14.83 0.09
CA ILE A 574 5.96 -15.36 -1.15
C ILE A 574 6.99 -15.11 -2.24
N ASP A 575 7.24 -16.11 -3.05
CA ASP A 575 8.16 -16.07 -4.17
C ASP A 575 7.40 -16.40 -5.45
N LEU A 576 7.51 -15.55 -6.46
CA LEU A 576 6.92 -15.74 -7.78
C LEU A 576 8.05 -15.76 -8.81
N THR A 577 8.17 -16.86 -9.54
CA THR A 577 9.13 -16.99 -10.64
C THR A 577 8.39 -17.34 -11.93
N TYR A 578 8.68 -16.61 -13.01
CA TYR A 578 8.09 -16.88 -14.32
C TYR A 578 9.00 -16.40 -15.45
N ALA A 579 8.81 -16.94 -16.65
CA ALA A 579 9.45 -16.46 -17.85
C ALA A 579 8.43 -15.76 -18.75
N THR A 580 8.87 -14.76 -19.49
CA THR A 580 8.11 -14.17 -20.60
C THR A 580 8.86 -14.44 -21.89
N ASN A 581 8.13 -14.72 -22.97
CA ASN A 581 8.71 -14.76 -24.31
C ASN A 581 7.95 -13.87 -25.29
N ARG A 582 8.65 -13.49 -26.36
CA ARG A 582 8.03 -12.88 -27.53
C ARG A 582 7.12 -13.88 -28.24
N LYS A 583 5.97 -13.40 -28.71
CA LYS A 583 5.03 -14.21 -29.51
C LYS A 583 5.65 -14.69 -30.83
N ASP A 584 6.48 -13.84 -31.43
CA ASP A 584 7.27 -14.12 -32.62
C ASP A 584 8.51 -13.20 -32.65
N SER A 585 9.42 -13.42 -33.60
CA SER A 585 10.68 -12.67 -33.70
C SER A 585 10.53 -11.19 -34.06
N LEU A 586 9.34 -10.76 -34.51
CA LEU A 586 9.05 -9.40 -34.96
C LEU A 586 8.27 -8.60 -33.90
N SER A 587 7.60 -9.27 -32.97
CA SER A 587 6.84 -8.64 -31.90
C SER A 587 7.77 -8.09 -30.81
N PRO A 588 7.65 -6.80 -30.43
CA PRO A 588 8.33 -6.25 -29.27
C PRO A 588 7.64 -6.65 -27.95
N GLN A 589 6.44 -7.22 -28.00
CA GLN A 589 5.67 -7.60 -26.82
C GLN A 589 6.03 -9.01 -26.37
N GLU A 590 6.37 -9.14 -25.10
CA GLU A 590 6.51 -10.42 -24.42
C GLU A 590 5.26 -10.74 -23.60
N SER A 591 4.89 -12.02 -23.57
CA SER A 591 3.84 -12.56 -22.72
C SER A 591 4.42 -13.66 -21.85
N VAL A 592 3.79 -13.93 -20.70
CA VAL A 592 4.17 -15.06 -19.85
C VAL A 592 4.16 -16.36 -20.67
N THR A 593 5.22 -17.14 -20.55
CA THR A 593 5.35 -18.43 -21.22
C THR A 593 5.72 -19.52 -20.24
N GLY A 594 5.07 -20.67 -20.39
CA GLY A 594 5.22 -21.79 -19.47
C GLY A 594 4.54 -21.50 -18.13
N ASP A 595 5.10 -22.08 -17.08
CA ASP A 595 4.53 -22.01 -15.75
C ASP A 595 5.04 -20.79 -14.98
N ILE A 596 4.12 -20.16 -14.28
CA ILE A 596 4.36 -19.28 -13.16
C ILE A 596 4.45 -20.16 -11.92
N MET A 597 5.62 -20.19 -11.30
CA MET A 597 5.85 -20.89 -10.06
C MET A 597 5.65 -19.93 -8.89
N LEU A 598 4.75 -20.29 -7.99
CA LEU A 598 4.54 -19.58 -6.73
C LEU A 598 5.03 -20.47 -5.57
N GLY A 599 5.94 -19.96 -4.77
CA GLY A 599 6.38 -20.55 -3.51
C GLY A 599 6.01 -19.68 -2.33
N THR A 600 5.92 -20.27 -1.15
CA THR A 600 5.71 -19.54 0.10
C THR A 600 6.67 -20.05 1.17
N SER A 601 6.88 -19.27 2.23
CA SER A 601 7.57 -19.71 3.45
C SER A 601 6.88 -20.88 4.17
N GLY A 602 5.60 -21.10 3.87
CA GLY A 602 4.86 -22.27 4.32
C GLY A 602 5.08 -23.46 3.39
N PRO A 603 4.35 -24.56 3.58
CA PRO A 603 4.50 -25.73 2.72
C PRO A 603 3.81 -25.56 1.36
N TYR A 604 3.19 -24.39 1.11
CA TYR A 604 2.35 -24.18 -0.06
C TYR A 604 3.15 -23.75 -1.27
N THR A 605 2.89 -24.39 -2.40
CA THR A 605 3.39 -24.01 -3.72
C THR A 605 2.24 -24.05 -4.73
N ALA A 606 2.35 -23.28 -5.81
CA ALA A 606 1.43 -23.38 -6.92
C ALA A 606 2.18 -23.33 -8.25
N ARG A 607 1.67 -24.07 -9.22
CA ARG A 607 2.09 -24.03 -10.62
C ARG A 607 0.93 -23.46 -11.41
N ILE A 608 1.07 -22.27 -11.96
CA ILE A 608 0.01 -21.55 -12.67
C ILE A 608 0.42 -21.38 -14.12
N PHE A 609 -0.46 -21.65 -15.07
CA PHE A 609 -0.20 -21.47 -16.50
C PHE A 609 -1.43 -20.85 -17.17
N GLN A 610 -1.27 -20.25 -18.35
CA GLN A 610 -2.39 -19.77 -19.15
C GLN A 610 -2.80 -20.83 -20.17
N ASN A 611 -4.11 -21.10 -20.28
CA ASN A 611 -4.64 -21.94 -21.33
C ASN A 611 -4.68 -21.18 -22.68
N SER A 612 -5.09 -21.86 -23.76
CA SER A 612 -5.20 -21.28 -25.10
C SER A 612 -6.20 -20.12 -25.22
N ARG A 613 -7.07 -19.92 -24.22
CA ARG A 613 -8.02 -18.82 -24.13
C ARG A 613 -7.49 -17.66 -23.27
N GLY A 614 -6.25 -17.73 -22.79
CA GLY A 614 -5.65 -16.73 -21.90
C GLY A 614 -6.15 -16.79 -20.46
N GLN A 615 -6.89 -17.83 -20.07
CA GLN A 615 -7.38 -18.01 -18.71
C GLN A 615 -6.34 -18.74 -17.87
N PHE A 616 -6.18 -18.35 -16.61
CA PHE A 616 -5.31 -19.01 -15.67
C PHE A 616 -5.84 -20.39 -15.29
N GLN A 617 -4.92 -21.34 -15.30
CA GLN A 617 -5.06 -22.73 -14.91
C GLN A 617 -3.90 -23.07 -13.97
N GLY A 618 -4.00 -24.15 -13.20
CA GLY A 618 -2.88 -24.53 -12.35
C GLY A 618 -3.22 -25.51 -11.26
N ASP A 619 -2.18 -25.96 -10.57
CA ASP A 619 -2.25 -26.86 -9.44
C ASP A 619 -1.67 -26.20 -8.19
N ILE A 620 -2.24 -26.52 -7.04
CA ILE A 620 -1.84 -25.97 -5.73
C ILE A 620 -1.50 -27.12 -4.81
N PHE A 621 -0.31 -27.05 -4.24
CA PHE A 621 0.28 -28.12 -3.45
C PHE A 621 0.55 -27.67 -2.01
N ASN A 622 0.54 -28.64 -1.11
CA ASN A 622 1.08 -28.56 0.25
C ASN A 622 2.17 -29.64 0.36
N GLY A 623 3.44 -29.24 0.27
CA GLY A 623 4.55 -30.14 -0.01
C GLY A 623 4.34 -30.81 -1.36
N GLU A 624 4.28 -32.14 -1.39
CA GLU A 624 4.00 -32.93 -2.61
C GLU A 624 2.51 -33.19 -2.84
N LYS A 625 1.63 -32.84 -1.89
CA LYS A 625 0.20 -33.18 -1.94
C LYS A 625 -0.58 -32.11 -2.70
N LEU A 626 -1.28 -32.50 -3.77
CA LEU A 626 -2.26 -31.65 -4.45
C LEU A 626 -3.45 -31.36 -3.52
N ILE A 627 -3.73 -30.07 -3.28
CA ILE A 627 -4.80 -29.60 -2.38
C ILE A 627 -5.84 -28.71 -3.06
N GLY A 628 -5.55 -28.28 -4.28
CA GLY A 628 -6.42 -27.41 -5.05
C GLY A 628 -5.94 -27.22 -6.48
N ALA A 629 -6.74 -26.51 -7.26
CA ALA A 629 -6.45 -26.19 -8.64
C ALA A 629 -6.94 -24.77 -8.96
N ILE A 630 -6.37 -24.17 -9.99
CA ILE A 630 -6.92 -22.99 -10.65
C ILE A 630 -7.52 -23.51 -11.96
N ILE A 631 -8.81 -23.22 -12.19
CA ILE A 631 -9.51 -23.64 -13.40
C ILE A 631 -10.26 -22.44 -13.95
N ASP A 632 -9.90 -21.99 -15.15
CA ASP A 632 -10.55 -20.89 -15.86
C ASP A 632 -10.70 -19.61 -15.00
N ASN A 633 -9.61 -19.16 -14.39
CA ASN A 633 -9.57 -18.04 -13.42
C ASN A 633 -10.33 -18.31 -12.11
N ILE A 634 -10.67 -19.56 -11.78
CA ILE A 634 -11.31 -19.90 -10.51
C ILE A 634 -10.33 -20.70 -9.67
N LEU A 635 -9.94 -20.13 -8.54
CA LEU A 635 -9.19 -20.80 -7.50
C LEU A 635 -10.10 -21.76 -6.74
N ILE A 636 -9.79 -23.04 -6.74
CA ILE A 636 -10.53 -24.10 -6.06
C ILE A 636 -9.59 -24.76 -5.04
N ILE A 637 -9.75 -24.46 -3.76
CA ILE A 637 -8.96 -25.11 -2.69
C ILE A 637 -9.92 -25.64 -1.63
N ALA A 638 -9.83 -26.93 -1.32
CA ALA A 638 -10.61 -27.58 -0.28
C ALA A 638 -12.14 -27.33 -0.36
N GLY A 639 -12.69 -27.02 -1.55
CA GLY A 639 -14.10 -26.67 -1.77
C GLY A 639 -14.46 -25.20 -1.54
N VAL A 640 -13.48 -24.30 -1.44
CA VAL A 640 -13.66 -22.85 -1.57
C VAL A 640 -13.40 -22.49 -3.02
N GLN A 641 -14.32 -21.73 -3.63
CA GLN A 641 -14.15 -21.17 -4.97
C GLN A 641 -13.94 -19.66 -4.85
N VAL A 642 -12.84 -19.15 -5.40
CA VAL A 642 -12.56 -17.72 -5.49
C VAL A 642 -12.32 -17.38 -6.95
N SER A 643 -13.12 -16.47 -7.50
CA SER A 643 -12.85 -15.93 -8.83
C SER A 643 -11.62 -15.01 -8.77
N LEU A 644 -10.71 -15.17 -9.72
CA LEU A 644 -9.48 -14.40 -9.91
C LEU A 644 -9.65 -13.27 -10.95
N ASN A 645 -10.88 -13.01 -11.38
CA ASN A 645 -11.20 -11.93 -12.34
C ASN A 645 -11.12 -10.55 -11.70
#